data_AF-A0A954JZG3-F1
#
_entry.id   AF-A0A954JZG3-F1
#
_cell.length_a   1.000
_cell.length_b   1.000
_cell.length_c   1.000
_cell.angle_alpha   90.00
_cell.angle_beta   90.00
_cell.angle_gamma   90.00
#
_symmetry.space_group_name_H-M   'P 1'
#
loop_
_entity.id
_entity.type
_entity.pdbx_description
1 polymer ?
#
loop_
_entity_poly.entity_id
_entity_poly.type
_entity_poly.pdbx_seq_one_letter_code
_entity_poly.pdbx_strand_id
1 'polypeptide(L)'
;GAFDDPQFDDVKHPTAQAGITCTVCHAITHVNSTRGNADFTIEEPEQYPFAFSENTLLQWVNNQLVKAKPALHKKTFLKDFHKSADFCSTCHKVHLPYALNHYKEFLRGQNHHDTYLLSGVSGHGARSFYYPEKAQQNCNGCHMPRQESQDFGAKQFAATERSSIHNHLFPGANTGLAWLKDDTVALTAHQDFLKDIVRVDIFGLKEGGEIDGNLIAPLRPEIPRLQPGRTYLLETVVRTLKLGHPFTQGTADSNEIWLDVTVTSGGKVVGRSGAMDSQMEVDPWSHFINVFMLDKDGNRIDRRNAQDIFTPLYNNQIPPGAAGTVHYRLDVPEDVVNPITVDVKLQYRKFDKIYTDFFTTHTKAGDDPIRGKTANQPYSNVLPVTTLASDRIEFAIEGSDAVVENAEVKIPVWQRWNDYGIGLLLKGRAQLKQAGEAFTRLELLENNKRYDGALNMARACFEEGLLDDATAAIARASDFRDPPAPPWTISWLTGLINLQQGQLEAAETSFRSVLEDKTAERTERGFDFSMDYEVINLLGQTLYEQAKQIRNPEESSARKMLLEDAASQYQKTLKLDSENVAAHHGLRQIYGELTSIAEGLGDHESAAAYHTAATKHGELHTIYKPDDNARDLAQHKAKVKYPAAAKASEPIVIYSLNRPGAPGLNDFGNSAGIPAAAEERDVPHEN
;
A
#
# COMPACT_ATOMS: atom_id res chain seq x y z
N GLY A 1 -0.73 16.26 31.29
CA GLY A 1 0.30 17.22 30.85
C GLY A 1 -0.32 18.58 30.59
N ALA A 2 0.36 19.49 29.91
CA ALA A 2 -0.22 20.80 29.57
C ALA A 2 -1.52 20.68 28.74
N PHE A 3 -1.67 19.61 27.95
CA PHE A 3 -2.90 19.28 27.21
C PHE A 3 -4.07 18.77 28.07
N ASP A 4 -3.89 18.55 29.39
CA ASP A 4 -5.02 18.26 30.28
C ASP A 4 -5.81 19.53 30.61
N ASP A 5 -5.23 20.71 30.33
CA ASP A 5 -5.90 21.99 30.42
C ASP A 5 -6.65 22.28 29.09
N PRO A 6 -7.98 22.29 29.09
CA PRO A 6 -8.76 22.63 27.89
C PRO A 6 -8.58 24.09 27.44
N GLN A 7 -7.93 24.94 28.24
CA GLN A 7 -7.57 26.32 27.91
C GLN A 7 -6.09 26.49 27.55
N PHE A 8 -5.33 25.41 27.38
CA PHE A 8 -3.93 25.49 26.98
C PHE A 8 -3.77 26.28 25.67
N ASP A 9 -2.95 27.34 25.70
CA ASP A 9 -2.65 28.18 24.55
C ASP A 9 -1.67 27.48 23.60
N ASP A 10 -2.17 26.54 22.82
CA ASP A 10 -1.41 25.81 21.81
C ASP A 10 -0.91 26.69 20.65
N VAL A 11 -1.37 27.94 20.55
CA VAL A 11 -0.93 28.88 19.51
C VAL A 11 0.31 29.64 19.96
N LYS A 12 0.34 30.19 21.17
CA LYS A 12 1.43 31.10 21.60
C LYS A 12 2.37 30.49 22.61
N HIS A 13 2.05 29.33 23.18
CA HIS A 13 2.93 28.72 24.18
C HIS A 13 4.27 28.30 23.54
N PRO A 14 5.43 28.64 24.14
CA PRO A 14 6.74 28.35 23.55
C PRO A 14 6.96 26.88 23.20
N THR A 15 6.42 25.95 23.99
CA THR A 15 6.56 24.51 23.72
C THR A 15 5.73 24.05 22.52
N ALA A 16 4.60 24.71 22.21
CA ALA A 16 3.81 24.38 21.03
C ALA A 16 4.53 24.80 19.74
N GLN A 17 5.24 25.93 19.80
CA GLN A 17 6.06 26.46 18.70
C GLN A 17 7.37 25.67 18.47
N ALA A 18 7.80 24.85 19.43
CA ALA A 18 9.03 24.06 19.31
C ALA A 18 8.90 22.88 18.33
N GLY A 19 7.68 22.40 18.08
CA GLY A 19 7.42 21.27 17.16
C GLY A 19 8.09 19.96 17.59
N ILE A 20 8.36 19.07 16.62
CA ILE A 20 9.12 17.84 16.85
C ILE A 20 10.61 18.16 16.75
N THR A 21 11.27 18.30 17.90
CA THR A 21 12.71 18.56 17.97
C THR A 21 13.51 17.26 17.93
N CYS A 22 14.83 17.37 17.76
CA CYS A 22 15.72 16.21 17.82
C CYS A 22 15.61 15.44 19.15
N THR A 23 15.30 16.11 20.26
CA THR A 23 15.17 15.46 21.57
C THR A 23 13.93 14.59 21.66
N VAL A 24 12.85 14.87 20.92
CA VAL A 24 11.66 14.00 20.90
C VAL A 24 12.03 12.59 20.46
N CYS A 25 12.84 12.47 19.40
CA CYS A 25 13.29 11.19 18.87
C CYS A 25 14.47 10.62 19.65
N HIS A 26 15.50 11.45 19.88
CA HIS A 26 16.77 10.98 20.41
C HIS A 26 16.79 10.80 21.92
N ALA A 27 15.79 11.32 22.67
CA ALA A 27 15.64 11.06 24.10
C ALA A 27 14.85 9.77 24.41
N ILE A 28 14.25 9.13 23.40
CA ILE A 28 13.62 7.82 23.57
C ILE A 28 14.66 6.83 24.11
N THR A 29 14.32 6.10 25.17
CA THR A 29 15.20 5.10 25.79
C THR A 29 14.84 3.68 25.38
N HIS A 30 13.54 3.43 25.12
CA HIS A 30 13.02 2.12 24.75
C HIS A 30 11.90 2.24 23.71
N VAL A 31 11.87 1.31 22.76
CA VAL A 31 10.69 1.01 21.94
C VAL A 31 10.01 -0.17 22.62
N ASN A 32 8.80 0.02 23.13
CA ASN A 32 8.14 -0.97 23.97
C ASN A 32 7.45 -2.06 23.12
N SER A 33 6.90 -1.68 21.96
CA SER A 33 6.32 -2.61 20.99
C SER A 33 6.20 -2.01 19.58
N THR A 34 5.82 -2.85 18.61
CA THR A 34 5.45 -2.44 17.24
C THR A 34 3.95 -2.14 17.09
N ARG A 35 3.17 -2.08 18.19
CA ARG A 35 1.72 -1.86 18.14
C ARG A 35 1.34 -0.43 17.69
N GLY A 36 2.27 0.51 17.78
CA GLY A 36 2.10 1.91 17.37
C GLY A 36 1.65 2.84 18.49
N ASN A 37 1.06 3.99 18.14
CA ASN A 37 0.55 5.01 19.07
C ASN A 37 1.59 5.54 20.09
N ALA A 38 2.80 5.82 19.63
CA ALA A 38 3.91 6.32 20.44
C ALA A 38 4.26 5.37 21.61
N ASP A 39 4.19 4.05 21.39
CA ASP A 39 4.55 3.05 22.40
C ASP A 39 6.08 2.94 22.59
N PHE A 40 6.64 4.01 23.13
CA PHE A 40 8.04 4.17 23.50
C PHE A 40 8.14 4.82 24.88
N THR A 41 9.30 4.65 25.51
CA THR A 41 9.66 5.36 26.74
C THR A 41 10.57 6.53 26.40
N ILE A 42 10.24 7.73 26.87
CA ILE A 42 11.07 8.93 26.76
C ILE A 42 11.49 9.39 28.16
N GLU A 43 12.77 9.68 28.35
CA GLU A 43 13.34 10.11 29.63
C GLU A 43 14.11 11.42 29.45
N GLU A 44 14.27 12.18 30.53
CA GLU A 44 15.11 13.38 30.51
C GLU A 44 16.57 12.98 30.22
N PRO A 45 17.20 13.52 29.16
CA PRO A 45 18.56 13.10 28.81
C PRO A 45 19.59 13.56 29.84
N GLU A 46 20.45 12.65 30.30
CA GLU A 46 21.61 13.00 31.14
C GLU A 46 22.52 14.01 30.45
N GLN A 47 22.89 15.08 31.15
CA GLN A 47 23.69 16.19 30.63
C GLN A 47 25.10 16.22 31.22
N TYR A 48 26.03 16.81 30.46
CA TYR A 48 27.33 17.19 31.03
C TYR A 48 27.16 18.35 32.02
N PRO A 49 28.09 18.50 32.99
CA PRO A 49 28.09 19.64 33.90
C PRO A 49 27.97 20.96 33.14
N PHE A 50 27.19 21.89 33.71
CA PHE A 50 26.98 23.24 33.18
C PHE A 50 26.22 23.35 31.85
N ALA A 51 25.50 22.31 31.40
CA ALA A 51 24.77 22.33 30.12
C ALA A 51 23.74 23.47 29.99
N PHE A 52 23.16 23.91 31.11
CA PHE A 52 22.17 24.99 31.17
C PHE A 52 22.71 26.23 31.90
N SER A 53 24.04 26.39 31.99
CA SER A 53 24.62 27.55 32.69
C SER A 53 24.60 28.80 31.80
N GLU A 54 24.07 29.90 32.32
CA GLU A 54 24.14 31.20 31.63
C GLU A 54 25.55 31.83 31.70
N ASN A 55 26.46 31.28 32.51
CA ASN A 55 27.82 31.77 32.61
C ASN A 55 28.65 31.31 31.40
N THR A 56 29.19 32.26 30.64
CA THR A 56 29.93 31.99 29.39
C THR A 56 31.16 31.10 29.58
N LEU A 57 31.87 31.20 30.71
CA LEU A 57 33.01 30.35 31.02
C LEU A 57 32.56 28.91 31.31
N LEU A 58 31.50 28.73 32.11
CA LEU A 58 30.97 27.40 32.41
C LEU A 58 30.36 26.73 31.18
N GLN A 59 29.69 27.50 30.32
CA GLN A 59 29.22 26.99 29.02
C GLN A 59 30.38 26.61 28.10
N TRP A 60 31.47 27.37 28.11
CA TRP A 60 32.69 27.00 27.38
C TRP A 60 33.28 25.68 27.92
N VAL A 61 33.32 25.50 29.24
CA VAL A 61 33.76 24.24 29.88
C VAL A 61 32.87 23.08 29.45
N ASN A 62 31.54 23.25 29.48
CA ASN A 62 30.59 22.24 29.00
C ASN A 62 30.92 21.81 27.55
N ASN A 63 31.08 22.79 26.65
CA ASN A 63 31.42 22.54 25.25
C ASN A 63 32.74 21.76 25.10
N GLN A 64 33.75 22.02 25.93
CA GLN A 64 35.00 21.23 25.91
C GLN A 64 34.79 19.80 26.41
N LEU A 65 33.98 19.60 27.47
CA LEU A 65 33.69 18.27 27.99
C LEU A 65 32.96 17.40 26.96
N VAL A 66 31.99 17.95 26.24
CA VAL A 66 31.28 17.25 25.16
C VAL A 66 32.25 16.83 24.06
N LYS A 67 33.16 17.73 23.64
CA LYS A 67 34.14 17.44 22.57
C LYS A 67 35.22 16.46 23.00
N ALA A 68 35.71 16.56 24.24
CA ALA A 68 36.80 15.74 24.75
C ALA A 68 36.35 14.31 25.10
N LYS A 69 35.11 14.12 25.58
CA LYS A 69 34.58 12.81 25.97
C LYS A 69 33.17 12.57 25.44
N PRO A 70 32.94 12.53 24.11
CA PRO A 70 31.61 12.49 23.50
C PRO A 70 30.80 11.21 23.78
N ALA A 71 31.37 10.23 24.49
CA ALA A 71 30.74 8.95 24.79
C ALA A 71 29.40 9.08 25.53
N LEU A 72 29.30 10.01 26.50
CA LEU A 72 28.03 10.26 27.19
C LEU A 72 27.00 10.81 26.19
N HIS A 73 27.34 11.85 25.43
CA HIS A 73 26.45 12.41 24.40
C HIS A 73 25.96 11.35 23.40
N LYS A 74 26.88 10.50 22.90
CA LYS A 74 26.56 9.41 21.98
C LYS A 74 25.59 8.40 22.61
N LYS A 75 25.85 7.95 23.84
CA LYS A 75 24.97 6.99 24.53
C LYS A 75 23.60 7.59 24.83
N THR A 76 23.58 8.87 25.21
CA THR A 76 22.36 9.62 25.55
C THR A 76 21.45 9.80 24.33
N PHE A 77 21.99 10.08 23.13
CA PHE A 77 21.18 10.43 21.97
C PHE A 77 21.15 9.37 20.85
N LEU A 78 22.06 8.40 20.82
CA LEU A 78 22.14 7.40 19.76
C LEU A 78 22.00 5.97 20.33
N LYS A 79 20.81 5.42 20.16
CA LYS A 79 20.45 4.02 20.46
C LYS A 79 20.38 3.18 19.20
N ASP A 80 20.52 1.86 19.32
CA ASP A 80 20.55 0.97 18.16
C ASP A 80 19.21 0.89 17.42
N PHE A 81 18.07 1.03 18.12
CA PHE A 81 16.75 1.01 17.50
C PHE A 81 16.55 2.14 16.47
N HIS A 82 17.30 3.24 16.50
CA HIS A 82 17.22 4.29 15.47
C HIS A 82 17.60 3.77 14.07
N LYS A 83 18.24 2.60 13.97
CA LYS A 83 18.57 1.93 12.71
C LYS A 83 17.58 0.80 12.37
N SER A 84 16.55 0.58 13.20
CA SER A 84 15.50 -0.41 12.99
C SER A 84 14.23 0.25 12.44
N ALA A 85 13.42 -0.53 11.70
CA ALA A 85 12.07 -0.13 11.32
C ALA A 85 11.12 -0.05 12.52
N ASP A 86 11.40 -0.77 13.62
CA ASP A 86 10.58 -0.76 14.85
C ASP A 86 10.47 0.66 15.43
N PHE A 87 11.53 1.46 15.33
CA PHE A 87 11.51 2.85 15.78
C PHE A 87 10.45 3.66 15.03
N CYS A 88 10.36 3.48 13.70
CA CYS A 88 9.37 4.15 12.86
C CYS A 88 7.96 3.62 13.14
N SER A 89 7.82 2.35 13.52
CA SER A 89 6.52 1.72 13.82
C SER A 89 5.76 2.45 14.93
N THR A 90 6.47 3.04 15.90
CA THR A 90 5.86 3.77 17.02
C THR A 90 4.93 4.89 16.57
N CYS A 91 5.21 5.52 15.42
CA CYS A 91 4.39 6.60 14.85
C CYS A 91 3.71 6.21 13.53
N HIS A 92 4.32 5.31 12.73
CA HIS A 92 3.82 4.90 11.41
C HIS A 92 2.96 3.63 11.44
N LYS A 93 2.66 3.13 12.62
CA LYS A 93 1.59 2.16 12.89
C LYS A 93 0.67 2.76 13.94
N VAL A 94 -0.63 2.65 13.72
CA VAL A 94 -1.66 3.31 14.54
C VAL A 94 -2.81 2.33 14.78
N HIS A 95 -3.41 2.44 15.96
CA HIS A 95 -4.70 1.81 16.27
C HIS A 95 -5.59 2.79 17.03
N LEU A 96 -6.90 2.55 17.00
CA LEU A 96 -7.88 3.38 17.67
C LEU A 96 -8.41 2.60 18.87
N PRO A 97 -8.10 3.02 20.11
CA PRO A 97 -8.65 2.39 21.30
C PRO A 97 -10.12 2.79 21.50
N TYR A 98 -10.85 2.03 22.34
CA TYR A 98 -12.25 2.34 22.66
C TYR A 98 -12.46 3.78 23.16
N ALA A 99 -11.51 4.31 23.94
CA ALA A 99 -11.55 5.68 24.43
C ALA A 99 -11.61 6.76 23.32
N LEU A 100 -11.20 6.41 22.09
CA LEU A 100 -11.21 7.30 20.94
C LEU A 100 -12.39 7.00 19.98
N ASN A 101 -12.62 5.72 19.65
CA ASN A 101 -13.61 5.34 18.63
C ASN A 101 -15.01 5.02 19.20
N HIS A 102 -15.14 4.82 20.52
CA HIS A 102 -16.39 4.51 21.22
C HIS A 102 -17.19 3.30 20.67
N TYR A 103 -16.51 2.36 20.01
CA TYR A 103 -17.09 1.17 19.37
C TYR A 103 -16.39 -0.13 19.79
N LYS A 104 -15.12 -0.30 19.45
CA LYS A 104 -14.31 -1.48 19.76
C LYS A 104 -13.06 -1.11 20.54
N GLU A 105 -12.61 -2.05 21.36
CA GLU A 105 -11.32 -1.98 22.08
C GLU A 105 -10.13 -1.78 21.14
N PHE A 106 -10.25 -2.29 19.90
CA PHE A 106 -9.24 -2.13 18.88
C PHE A 106 -9.88 -1.96 17.50
N LEU A 107 -9.50 -0.89 16.80
CA LEU A 107 -9.63 -0.77 15.36
C LEU A 107 -8.28 -0.41 14.77
N ARG A 108 -7.94 -1.02 13.63
CA ARG A 108 -6.69 -0.71 12.94
C ARG A 108 -6.80 0.64 12.23
N GLY A 109 -5.88 1.56 12.53
CA GLY A 109 -5.66 2.78 11.77
C GLY A 109 -4.63 2.57 10.66
N GLN A 110 -3.80 3.59 10.41
CA GLN A 110 -2.73 3.51 9.42
C GLN A 110 -1.67 2.46 9.84
N ASN A 111 -1.15 1.70 8.87
CA ASN A 111 -0.13 0.67 9.12
C ASN A 111 0.89 0.60 8.00
N HIS A 112 2.03 1.26 8.19
CA HIS A 112 3.14 1.25 7.25
C HIS A 112 4.13 0.15 7.56
N HIS A 113 4.39 -0.04 8.85
CA HIS A 113 5.42 -0.93 9.33
C HIS A 113 5.22 -2.36 8.80
N ASP A 114 4.02 -2.91 8.94
CA ASP A 114 3.80 -4.33 8.63
C ASP A 114 3.78 -4.57 7.12
N THR A 115 3.20 -3.65 6.36
CA THR A 115 3.20 -3.73 4.88
C THR A 115 4.61 -3.56 4.30
N TYR A 116 5.46 -2.78 4.96
CA TYR A 116 6.89 -2.70 4.63
C TYR A 116 7.62 -3.98 5.02
N LEU A 117 7.41 -4.47 6.25
CA LEU A 117 8.02 -5.71 6.74
C LEU A 117 7.73 -6.86 5.78
N LEU A 118 6.48 -7.04 5.36
CA LEU A 118 6.08 -8.10 4.43
C LEU A 118 6.42 -7.84 2.95
N SER A 119 7.14 -6.76 2.63
CA SER A 119 7.58 -6.48 1.26
C SER A 119 8.86 -7.22 0.92
N GLY A 120 9.11 -7.44 -0.37
CA GLY A 120 10.41 -7.92 -0.86
C GLY A 120 11.50 -6.86 -0.77
N VAL A 121 11.11 -5.60 -0.58
CA VAL A 121 12.04 -4.47 -0.43
C VAL A 121 12.70 -4.47 0.94
N SER A 122 11.96 -4.80 2.01
CA SER A 122 12.55 -4.96 3.35
C SER A 122 13.55 -6.11 3.41
N GLY A 123 13.38 -7.10 2.53
CA GLY A 123 14.12 -8.35 2.54
C GLY A 123 13.46 -9.44 3.40
N HIS A 124 12.29 -9.19 3.96
CA HIS A 124 11.60 -10.14 4.85
C HIS A 124 10.36 -10.80 4.24
N GLY A 125 9.79 -10.26 3.14
CA GLY A 125 8.61 -10.85 2.50
C GLY A 125 8.93 -11.79 1.33
N ALA A 126 8.59 -13.08 1.44
CA ALA A 126 8.87 -14.12 0.45
C ALA A 126 7.86 -14.20 -0.71
N ARG A 127 6.89 -13.27 -0.75
CA ARG A 127 5.70 -13.35 -1.62
C ARG A 127 5.67 -12.28 -2.72
N SER A 128 6.74 -11.50 -2.88
CA SER A 128 6.77 -10.37 -3.82
C SER A 128 6.85 -10.81 -5.28
N PHE A 129 6.32 -9.97 -6.17
CA PHE A 129 6.43 -10.15 -7.62
C PHE A 129 7.82 -9.79 -8.14
N TYR A 130 8.45 -8.79 -7.53
CA TYR A 130 9.80 -8.35 -7.87
C TYR A 130 10.60 -8.14 -6.58
N TYR A 131 11.88 -8.49 -6.63
CA TYR A 131 12.82 -8.34 -5.51
C TYR A 131 13.95 -7.40 -5.91
N PRO A 132 14.36 -6.46 -5.05
CA PRO A 132 15.49 -5.59 -5.34
C PRO A 132 16.81 -6.37 -5.31
N GLU A 133 17.86 -5.87 -5.95
CA GLU A 133 19.20 -6.49 -5.89
C GLU A 133 19.71 -6.58 -4.44
N LYS A 134 19.46 -5.54 -3.63
CA LYS A 134 19.72 -5.52 -2.19
C LYS A 134 18.48 -5.09 -1.44
N ALA A 135 18.21 -5.74 -0.32
CA ALA A 135 17.17 -5.34 0.60
C ALA A 135 17.48 -4.00 1.28
N GLN A 136 16.43 -3.22 1.50
CA GLN A 136 16.43 -1.98 2.26
C GLN A 136 15.88 -2.27 3.66
N GLN A 137 16.77 -2.51 4.63
CA GLN A 137 16.46 -3.06 5.97
C GLN A 137 15.75 -2.09 6.94
N ASN A 138 15.65 -0.81 6.60
CA ASN A 138 14.91 0.16 7.41
C ASN A 138 14.35 1.31 6.57
N CYS A 139 13.53 2.16 7.20
CA CYS A 139 12.92 3.32 6.57
C CYS A 139 13.93 4.43 6.25
N ASN A 140 15.04 4.51 7.00
CA ASN A 140 16.00 5.61 6.94
C ASN A 140 16.78 5.68 5.64
N GLY A 141 16.98 4.55 4.94
CA GLY A 141 17.69 4.56 3.66
C GLY A 141 16.97 5.41 2.60
N CYS A 142 15.64 5.45 2.63
CA CYS A 142 14.82 6.28 1.74
C CYS A 142 14.45 7.62 2.38
N HIS A 143 13.99 7.61 3.64
CA HIS A 143 13.43 8.80 4.29
C HIS A 143 14.44 9.65 5.05
N MET A 144 15.68 9.20 5.22
CA MET A 144 16.77 10.02 5.79
C MET A 144 17.98 10.00 4.85
N PRO A 145 17.83 10.49 3.60
CA PRO A 145 18.87 10.41 2.59
C PRO A 145 20.13 11.15 3.05
N ARG A 146 21.26 10.81 2.44
CA ARG A 146 22.54 11.42 2.79
C ARG A 146 22.56 12.88 2.36
N GLN A 147 23.07 13.73 3.25
CA GLN A 147 23.31 15.16 2.98
C GLN A 147 24.76 15.47 3.31
N GLU A 148 25.52 15.97 2.33
CA GLU A 148 26.89 16.44 2.57
C GLU A 148 26.91 17.45 3.71
N SER A 149 27.85 17.29 4.64
CA SER A 149 27.98 18.18 5.79
C SER A 149 29.42 18.21 6.28
N GLN A 150 29.82 19.37 6.80
CA GLN A 150 31.08 19.59 7.49
C GLN A 150 30.89 19.65 9.02
N ASP A 151 29.71 19.26 9.51
CA ASP A 151 29.43 19.18 10.94
C ASP A 151 30.39 18.21 11.61
N PHE A 152 30.72 18.48 12.87
CA PHE A 152 31.64 17.63 13.65
C PHE A 152 31.20 16.16 13.73
N GLY A 153 29.90 15.89 13.63
CA GLY A 153 29.32 14.54 13.62
C GLY A 153 29.23 13.88 12.25
N ALA A 154 29.60 14.56 11.16
CA ALA A 154 29.56 14.04 9.81
C ALA A 154 30.53 12.87 9.65
N LYS A 155 30.16 11.90 8.82
CA LYS A 155 30.96 10.69 8.56
C LYS A 155 31.03 10.41 7.08
N GLN A 156 32.10 9.75 6.66
CA GLN A 156 32.16 9.13 5.34
C GLN A 156 31.30 7.87 5.34
N PHE A 157 30.21 7.86 4.56
CA PHE A 157 29.41 6.65 4.32
C PHE A 157 29.85 6.00 3.00
N ALA A 158 29.67 4.69 2.87
CA ALA A 158 30.15 3.94 1.69
C ALA A 158 29.55 4.47 0.36
N ALA A 159 28.33 4.99 0.39
CA ALA A 159 27.63 5.53 -0.77
C ALA A 159 27.91 7.02 -1.05
N THR A 160 28.88 7.64 -0.36
CA THR A 160 29.15 9.08 -0.46
C THR A 160 30.63 9.35 -0.71
N GLU A 161 30.93 10.30 -1.60
CA GLU A 161 32.30 10.75 -1.88
C GLU A 161 32.83 11.70 -0.80
N ARG A 162 31.93 12.36 -0.06
CA ARG A 162 32.27 13.31 1.00
C ARG A 162 31.60 12.93 2.32
N SER A 163 32.10 13.53 3.40
CA SER A 163 31.45 13.41 4.70
C SER A 163 30.03 13.94 4.65
N SER A 164 29.11 13.18 5.24
CA SER A 164 27.68 13.47 5.21
C SER A 164 27.02 13.12 6.54
N ILE A 165 25.80 13.61 6.69
CA ILE A 165 24.86 13.28 7.76
C ILE A 165 23.60 12.65 7.17
N HIS A 166 22.72 12.16 8.03
CA HIS A 166 21.36 11.81 7.66
C HIS A 166 20.51 13.08 7.61
N ASN A 167 19.83 13.30 6.48
CA ASN A 167 18.89 14.40 6.34
C ASN A 167 17.65 14.16 7.22
N HIS A 168 17.29 15.14 8.06
CA HIS A 168 16.12 15.11 8.95
C HIS A 168 14.93 15.91 8.41
N LEU A 169 14.93 16.26 7.12
CA LEU A 169 13.75 16.80 6.42
C LEU A 169 12.65 15.74 6.28
N PHE A 170 13.01 14.46 6.29
CA PHE A 170 12.10 13.32 6.04
C PHE A 170 11.27 13.50 4.76
N PRO A 171 11.91 13.58 3.57
CA PRO A 171 11.17 13.76 2.35
C PRO A 171 10.14 12.64 2.17
N GLY A 172 8.90 13.06 1.90
CA GLY A 172 7.77 12.20 1.55
C GLY A 172 6.84 12.95 0.61
N ALA A 173 5.55 12.64 0.65
CA ALA A 173 4.58 13.19 -0.30
C ALA A 173 4.01 14.57 0.07
N ASN A 174 4.43 15.22 1.16
CA ASN A 174 3.76 16.42 1.66
C ASN A 174 4.17 17.73 0.95
N THR A 175 3.74 17.89 -0.29
CA THR A 175 3.92 19.14 -1.05
C THR A 175 3.00 20.28 -0.58
N GLY A 176 1.85 19.94 0.01
CA GLY A 176 0.83 20.92 0.41
C GLY A 176 1.26 21.82 1.57
N LEU A 177 1.81 21.25 2.65
CA LEU A 177 2.24 22.06 3.80
C LEU A 177 3.43 22.96 3.47
N ALA A 178 4.40 22.46 2.71
CA ALA A 178 5.54 23.27 2.26
C ALA A 178 5.08 24.46 1.41
N TRP A 179 4.14 24.23 0.49
CA TRP A 179 3.55 25.31 -0.31
C TRP A 179 2.77 26.33 0.52
N LEU A 180 1.95 25.86 1.47
CA LEU A 180 1.16 26.75 2.36
C LEU A 180 2.07 27.65 3.21
N LYS A 181 3.24 27.15 3.61
CA LYS A 181 4.27 27.90 4.37
C LYS A 181 5.23 28.73 3.49
N ASP A 182 5.05 28.71 2.18
CA ASP A 182 5.96 29.31 1.20
C ASP A 182 7.41 28.81 1.30
N ASP A 183 7.59 27.55 1.72
CA ASP A 183 8.89 26.88 1.77
C ASP A 183 9.16 26.16 0.45
N THR A 184 9.79 26.90 -0.48
CA THR A 184 10.12 26.38 -1.81
C THR A 184 11.18 25.28 -1.77
N VAL A 185 12.09 25.31 -0.78
CA VAL A 185 13.15 24.30 -0.63
C VAL A 185 12.57 22.97 -0.22
N ALA A 186 11.71 22.94 0.82
CA ALA A 186 11.02 21.73 1.23
C ALA A 186 10.09 21.20 0.13
N LEU A 187 9.37 22.10 -0.56
CA LEU A 187 8.50 21.74 -1.69
C LEU A 187 9.29 21.03 -2.79
N THR A 188 10.41 21.60 -3.25
CA THR A 188 11.25 20.98 -4.28
C THR A 188 11.82 19.65 -3.81
N ALA A 189 12.30 19.54 -2.57
CA ALA A 189 12.81 18.29 -2.03
C ALA A 189 11.75 17.18 -2.00
N HIS A 190 10.50 17.51 -1.66
CA HIS A 190 9.37 16.56 -1.72
C HIS A 190 9.03 16.18 -3.16
N GLN A 191 9.00 17.13 -4.10
CA GLN A 191 8.73 16.83 -5.51
C GLN A 191 9.84 15.98 -6.15
N ASP A 192 11.10 16.25 -5.81
CA ASP A 192 12.24 15.45 -6.26
C ASP A 192 12.18 14.02 -5.72
N PHE A 193 11.78 13.84 -4.45
CA PHE A 193 11.58 12.53 -3.85
C PHE A 193 10.48 11.71 -4.55
N LEU A 194 9.48 12.39 -5.13
CA LEU A 194 8.37 11.76 -5.86
C LEU A 194 8.72 11.36 -7.30
N LYS A 195 9.93 11.67 -7.81
CA LYS A 195 10.34 11.32 -9.18
C LYS A 195 10.67 9.84 -9.35
N ASP A 196 10.17 9.27 -10.45
CA ASP A 196 10.32 7.86 -10.87
C ASP A 196 9.96 6.82 -9.79
N ILE A 197 9.11 7.18 -8.82
CA ILE A 197 8.59 6.22 -7.84
C ILE A 197 7.54 5.31 -8.45
N VAL A 198 6.91 5.76 -9.54
CA VAL A 198 5.86 5.07 -10.30
C VAL A 198 6.07 5.28 -11.79
N ARG A 199 5.46 4.41 -12.61
CA ARG A 199 5.40 4.52 -14.06
C ARG A 199 3.97 4.30 -14.52
N VAL A 200 3.57 4.96 -15.61
CA VAL A 200 2.33 4.72 -16.34
C VAL A 200 2.69 4.13 -17.71
N ASP A 201 1.93 3.15 -18.17
CA ASP A 201 2.07 2.53 -19.48
C ASP A 201 0.69 2.33 -20.12
N ILE A 202 0.49 2.90 -21.30
CA ILE A 202 -0.63 2.58 -22.17
C ILE A 202 -0.29 1.28 -22.89
N PHE A 203 -0.75 0.18 -22.29
CA PHE A 203 -0.29 -1.17 -22.60
C PHE A 203 -0.97 -1.75 -23.83
N GLY A 204 -2.29 -1.63 -23.93
CA GLY A 204 -3.09 -2.38 -24.90
C GLY A 204 -4.40 -1.69 -25.28
N LEU A 205 -5.02 -2.18 -26.34
CA LEU A 205 -6.40 -1.89 -26.70
C LEU A 205 -7.19 -3.19 -26.75
N LYS A 206 -8.42 -3.20 -26.22
CA LYS A 206 -9.39 -4.25 -26.51
C LYS A 206 -10.50 -3.72 -27.39
N GLU A 207 -10.86 -4.50 -28.41
CA GLU A 207 -11.97 -4.18 -29.30
C GLU A 207 -13.31 -4.32 -28.57
N GLY A 208 -14.27 -3.44 -28.84
CA GLY A 208 -15.64 -3.52 -28.31
C GLY A 208 -15.86 -2.85 -26.95
N GLY A 209 -14.82 -2.32 -26.30
CA GLY A 209 -14.98 -1.55 -25.06
C GLY A 209 -15.21 -2.38 -23.80
N GLU A 210 -15.01 -3.69 -23.86
CA GLU A 210 -15.28 -4.64 -22.78
C GLU A 210 -14.04 -5.47 -22.43
N ILE A 211 -13.98 -5.99 -21.21
CA ILE A 211 -12.80 -6.73 -20.71
C ILE A 211 -12.52 -8.04 -21.45
N ASP A 212 -13.53 -8.63 -22.08
CA ASP A 212 -13.43 -9.86 -22.88
C ASP A 212 -13.14 -9.58 -24.36
N GLY A 213 -12.97 -8.30 -24.73
CA GLY A 213 -12.60 -7.89 -26.07
C GLY A 213 -11.23 -8.44 -26.49
N ASN A 214 -11.07 -8.64 -27.79
CA ASN A 214 -9.83 -9.07 -28.42
C ASN A 214 -8.72 -8.05 -28.13
N LEU A 215 -7.63 -8.52 -27.51
CA LEU A 215 -6.54 -7.68 -27.03
C LEU A 215 -5.47 -7.47 -28.10
N ILE A 216 -5.25 -6.21 -28.47
CA ILE A 216 -4.14 -5.74 -29.30
C ILE A 216 -3.08 -5.17 -28.36
N ALA A 217 -2.04 -5.96 -28.08
CA ALA A 217 -0.99 -5.60 -27.14
C ALA A 217 0.33 -6.36 -27.42
N PRO A 218 1.47 -5.84 -26.94
CA PRO A 218 1.61 -4.50 -26.37
C PRO A 218 1.57 -3.44 -27.48
N LEU A 219 1.04 -2.26 -27.17
CA LEU A 219 1.11 -1.11 -28.07
C LEU A 219 2.55 -0.58 -28.12
N ARG A 220 3.03 -0.27 -29.33
CA ARG A 220 4.42 0.09 -29.67
C ARG A 220 5.36 -1.14 -29.66
N PRO A 221 6.13 -1.36 -30.75
CA PRO A 221 6.30 -0.45 -31.89
C PRO A 221 5.12 -0.43 -32.87
N GLU A 222 4.32 -1.49 -32.91
CA GLU A 222 3.13 -1.55 -33.75
C GLU A 222 1.93 -0.94 -33.02
N ILE A 223 1.18 -0.09 -33.74
CA ILE A 223 0.00 0.60 -33.23
C ILE A 223 -1.11 0.42 -34.26
N PRO A 224 -2.30 -0.07 -33.85
CA PRO A 224 -3.41 -0.24 -34.78
C PRO A 224 -3.97 1.11 -35.21
N ARG A 225 -4.64 1.11 -36.37
CA ARG A 225 -5.51 2.23 -36.76
C ARG A 225 -6.84 2.13 -36.02
N LEU A 226 -7.35 3.24 -35.51
CA LEU A 226 -8.69 3.28 -34.91
C LEU A 226 -9.75 3.44 -36.01
N GLN A 227 -10.83 2.70 -35.88
CA GLN A 227 -11.99 2.82 -36.76
C GLN A 227 -12.96 3.88 -36.24
N PRO A 228 -13.37 4.85 -37.07
CA PRO A 228 -14.46 5.76 -36.75
C PRO A 228 -15.74 5.00 -36.34
N GLY A 229 -16.44 5.49 -35.32
CA GLY A 229 -17.70 4.90 -34.82
C GLY A 229 -17.54 3.60 -34.02
N ARG A 230 -16.30 3.13 -33.79
CA ARG A 230 -16.03 1.96 -32.94
C ARG A 230 -15.70 2.36 -31.51
N THR A 231 -15.94 1.44 -30.60
CA THR A 231 -15.53 1.55 -29.19
C THR A 231 -14.34 0.65 -28.91
N TYR A 232 -13.40 1.17 -28.12
CA TYR A 232 -12.23 0.45 -27.63
C TYR A 232 -12.08 0.58 -26.12
N LEU A 233 -11.47 -0.41 -25.50
CA LEU A 233 -11.04 -0.36 -24.10
C LEU A 233 -9.52 -0.14 -24.07
N LEU A 234 -9.09 0.99 -23.52
CA LEU A 234 -7.69 1.30 -23.29
C LEU A 234 -7.21 0.64 -22.01
N GLU A 235 -6.24 -0.26 -22.14
CA GLU A 235 -5.60 -0.95 -21.02
C GLU A 235 -4.41 -0.13 -20.52
N THR A 236 -4.56 0.48 -19.35
CA THR A 236 -3.53 1.31 -18.71
C THR A 236 -2.95 0.61 -17.49
N VAL A 237 -1.62 0.60 -17.36
CA VAL A 237 -0.90 0.00 -16.24
C VAL A 237 -0.17 1.08 -15.44
N VAL A 238 -0.31 1.03 -14.11
CA VAL A 238 0.46 1.85 -13.17
C VAL A 238 1.36 0.94 -12.34
N ARG A 239 2.68 1.17 -12.35
CA ARG A 239 3.69 0.31 -11.70
C ARG A 239 4.49 1.05 -10.63
N THR A 240 4.59 0.50 -9.42
CA THR A 240 5.37 1.06 -8.30
C THR A 240 6.83 0.64 -8.34
N LEU A 241 7.81 1.54 -8.42
CA LEU A 241 9.20 1.20 -8.73
C LEU A 241 10.15 1.19 -7.51
N LYS A 242 10.10 2.23 -6.67
CA LYS A 242 11.10 2.48 -5.62
C LYS A 242 10.58 2.25 -4.19
N LEU A 243 9.27 2.05 -4.03
CA LEU A 243 8.62 2.05 -2.70
C LEU A 243 8.78 0.70 -2.00
N GLY A 244 9.07 0.75 -0.69
CA GLY A 244 9.05 -0.42 0.18
C GLY A 244 7.71 -0.69 0.86
N HIS A 245 6.72 0.15 0.64
CA HIS A 245 5.37 0.04 1.17
C HIS A 245 4.33 0.44 0.09
N PRO A 246 3.02 0.19 0.28
CA PRO A 246 2.01 0.50 -0.72
C PRO A 246 2.04 1.96 -1.19
N PHE A 247 1.70 2.17 -2.46
CA PHE A 247 1.49 3.48 -3.06
C PHE A 247 -0.02 3.76 -3.18
N THR A 248 -0.57 4.81 -2.59
CA THR A 248 0.05 5.72 -1.61
C THR A 248 -0.08 5.20 -0.20
N GLN A 249 0.64 5.79 0.76
CA GLN A 249 0.46 5.50 2.17
C GLN A 249 0.43 6.79 3.00
N GLY A 250 0.32 6.63 4.31
CA GLY A 250 0.13 7.69 5.27
C GLY A 250 -1.32 8.01 5.32
N THR A 251 -1.57 9.26 5.00
CA THR A 251 -2.87 9.88 4.90
C THR A 251 -3.55 9.57 3.57
N ALA A 252 -3.67 8.29 3.24
CA ALA A 252 -4.24 7.82 1.98
C ALA A 252 -5.71 8.25 1.80
N ASP A 253 -6.40 8.61 2.89
CA ASP A 253 -7.74 9.18 2.95
C ASP A 253 -7.85 10.61 2.40
N SER A 254 -6.80 11.43 2.53
CA SER A 254 -6.79 12.82 2.06
C SER A 254 -5.89 13.09 0.87
N ASN A 255 -4.91 12.21 0.61
CA ASN A 255 -4.06 12.38 -0.56
C ASN A 255 -4.95 12.18 -1.80
N GLU A 256 -4.89 13.11 -2.73
CA GLU A 256 -5.64 13.04 -3.97
C GLU A 256 -4.68 12.59 -5.08
N ILE A 257 -4.78 11.32 -5.44
CA ILE A 257 -4.00 10.71 -6.52
C ILE A 257 -4.98 10.18 -7.54
N TRP A 258 -4.88 10.65 -8.78
CA TRP A 258 -5.79 10.25 -9.83
C TRP A 258 -5.09 10.15 -11.18
N LEU A 259 -5.68 9.34 -12.06
CA LEU A 259 -5.32 9.33 -13.46
C LEU A 259 -6.10 10.41 -14.20
N ASP A 260 -5.34 11.31 -14.82
CA ASP A 260 -5.80 12.38 -15.68
C ASP A 260 -5.60 11.95 -17.14
N VAL A 261 -6.71 11.59 -17.81
CA VAL A 261 -6.75 11.11 -19.19
C VAL A 261 -7.40 12.15 -20.09
N THR A 262 -6.68 12.56 -21.13
CA THR A 262 -7.19 13.46 -22.16
C THR A 262 -7.01 12.83 -23.53
N VAL A 263 -8.09 12.76 -24.31
CA VAL A 263 -8.08 12.28 -25.68
C VAL A 263 -8.39 13.45 -26.60
N THR A 264 -7.54 13.70 -27.59
CA THR A 264 -7.68 14.81 -28.52
C THR A 264 -7.58 14.38 -29.97
N SER A 265 -8.28 15.08 -30.86
CA SER A 265 -8.17 14.94 -32.31
C SER A 265 -8.41 16.30 -32.97
N GLY A 266 -7.52 16.70 -33.89
CA GLY A 266 -7.63 18.00 -34.58
C GLY A 266 -7.70 19.21 -33.66
N GLY A 267 -7.03 19.16 -32.49
CA GLY A 267 -7.05 20.22 -31.48
C GLY A 267 -8.30 20.27 -30.60
N LYS A 268 -9.26 19.34 -30.77
CA LYS A 268 -10.46 19.21 -29.92
C LYS A 268 -10.29 18.05 -28.96
N VAL A 269 -10.77 18.20 -27.73
CA VAL A 269 -10.89 17.09 -26.76
C VAL A 269 -12.06 16.22 -27.19
N VAL A 270 -11.84 14.94 -27.47
CA VAL A 270 -12.89 13.96 -27.86
C VAL A 270 -13.14 12.90 -26.79
N GLY A 271 -12.37 12.93 -25.70
CA GLY A 271 -12.57 12.09 -24.51
C GLY A 271 -11.81 12.62 -23.30
N ARG A 272 -12.33 12.42 -22.10
CA ARG A 272 -11.82 13.00 -20.86
C ARG A 272 -12.17 12.16 -19.61
N SER A 273 -11.22 12.01 -18.70
CA SER A 273 -11.43 11.55 -17.31
C SER A 273 -10.35 12.14 -16.39
N GLY A 274 -10.66 12.53 -15.16
CA GLY A 274 -9.68 13.18 -14.27
C GLY A 274 -9.53 14.69 -14.45
N ALA A 275 -10.49 15.33 -15.14
CA ALA A 275 -10.54 16.78 -15.24
C ALA A 275 -10.90 17.42 -13.90
N MET A 276 -10.33 18.60 -13.68
CA MET A 276 -10.75 19.47 -12.59
C MET A 276 -11.79 20.49 -13.08
N ASP A 277 -12.72 20.83 -12.22
CA ASP A 277 -13.73 21.85 -12.48
C ASP A 277 -13.18 23.29 -12.23
N SER A 278 -14.06 24.29 -12.28
CA SER A 278 -13.69 25.69 -12.03
C SER A 278 -13.20 25.97 -10.59
N GLN A 279 -13.51 25.10 -9.62
CA GLN A 279 -13.03 25.19 -8.24
C GLN A 279 -11.78 24.33 -7.99
N MET A 280 -11.22 23.74 -9.05
CA MET A 280 -10.11 22.80 -9.00
C MET A 280 -10.46 21.51 -8.26
N GLU A 281 -11.74 21.11 -8.23
CA GLU A 281 -12.17 19.80 -7.74
C GLU A 281 -12.03 18.75 -8.84
N VAL A 282 -11.39 17.62 -8.54
CA VAL A 282 -11.24 16.51 -9.50
C VAL A 282 -12.58 15.81 -9.66
N ASP A 283 -12.96 15.50 -10.91
CA ASP A 283 -14.18 14.73 -11.20
C ASP A 283 -14.24 13.44 -10.36
N PRO A 284 -15.25 13.26 -9.49
CA PRO A 284 -15.35 12.10 -8.61
C PRO A 284 -15.49 10.77 -9.36
N TRP A 285 -15.85 10.78 -10.65
CA TRP A 285 -15.93 9.60 -11.51
C TRP A 285 -14.58 9.18 -12.10
N SER A 286 -13.47 9.79 -11.67
CA SER A 286 -12.11 9.45 -12.10
C SER A 286 -11.56 8.24 -11.37
N HIS A 287 -10.51 7.62 -11.93
CA HIS A 287 -9.80 6.58 -11.21
C HIS A 287 -8.85 7.18 -10.16
N PHE A 288 -9.17 6.96 -8.88
CA PHE A 288 -8.32 7.36 -7.75
C PHE A 288 -7.50 6.19 -7.22
N ILE A 289 -6.21 6.45 -6.95
CA ILE A 289 -5.28 5.52 -6.28
C ILE A 289 -5.20 5.89 -4.80
N ASN A 290 -6.25 5.54 -4.05
CA ASN A 290 -6.41 5.89 -2.64
C ASN A 290 -7.15 4.79 -1.85
N VAL A 291 -7.49 5.10 -0.60
CA VAL A 291 -8.41 4.30 0.22
C VAL A 291 -9.65 5.13 0.49
N PHE A 292 -10.81 4.66 0.04
CA PHE A 292 -12.09 5.30 0.39
C PHE A 292 -12.54 4.80 1.76
N MET A 293 -11.99 5.41 2.81
CA MET A 293 -12.24 5.01 4.19
C MET A 293 -13.60 5.51 4.67
N LEU A 294 -14.33 4.66 5.40
CA LEU A 294 -15.66 4.95 5.94
C LEU A 294 -15.65 5.00 7.46
N ASP A 295 -16.60 5.76 8.01
CA ASP A 295 -17.10 5.56 9.36
C ASP A 295 -18.14 4.42 9.45
N LYS A 296 -18.60 4.12 10.65
CA LYS A 296 -19.60 3.07 10.92
C LYS A 296 -20.98 3.34 10.27
N ASP A 297 -21.26 4.58 9.89
CA ASP A 297 -22.51 5.01 9.28
C ASP A 297 -22.40 5.12 7.75
N GLY A 298 -21.26 4.74 7.19
CA GLY A 298 -21.01 4.76 5.76
C GLY A 298 -20.69 6.15 5.21
N ASN A 299 -20.30 7.12 6.06
CA ASN A 299 -19.76 8.39 5.59
C ASN A 299 -18.26 8.26 5.28
N ARG A 300 -17.77 8.99 4.28
CA ARG A 300 -16.35 9.05 3.97
C ARG A 300 -15.62 9.77 5.10
N ILE A 301 -14.47 9.24 5.52
CA ILE A 301 -13.50 9.98 6.32
C ILE A 301 -12.85 11.04 5.43
N ASP A 302 -13.20 12.31 5.65
CA ASP A 302 -12.85 13.42 4.75
C ASP A 302 -12.23 14.63 5.47
N ARG A 303 -12.11 14.58 6.80
CA ARG A 303 -11.67 15.70 7.66
C ARG A 303 -10.55 15.37 8.61
N ARG A 304 -9.75 14.33 8.33
CA ARG A 304 -8.74 13.81 9.29
C ARG A 304 -9.33 13.36 10.63
N ASN A 305 -10.62 13.03 10.66
CA ASN A 305 -11.33 12.50 11.81
C ASN A 305 -10.97 11.03 12.03
N ALA A 306 -9.72 10.77 12.44
CA ALA A 306 -9.17 9.43 12.62
C ALA A 306 -9.98 8.60 13.63
N GLN A 307 -10.62 9.24 14.61
CA GLN A 307 -11.47 8.59 15.60
C GLN A 307 -12.66 7.85 15.00
N ASP A 308 -13.11 8.26 13.81
CA ASP A 308 -14.28 7.68 13.15
C ASP A 308 -13.90 6.59 12.14
N ILE A 309 -12.61 6.36 11.87
CA ILE A 309 -12.15 5.34 10.92
C ILE A 309 -12.70 3.97 11.34
N PHE A 310 -13.37 3.32 10.40
CA PHE A 310 -14.01 2.02 10.64
C PHE A 310 -13.64 0.97 9.60
N THR A 311 -13.94 1.20 8.31
CA THR A 311 -13.65 0.23 7.24
C THR A 311 -13.50 0.91 5.88
N PRO A 312 -12.67 0.39 4.96
CA PRO A 312 -12.68 0.87 3.58
C PRO A 312 -13.94 0.40 2.82
N LEU A 313 -14.42 1.24 1.90
CA LEU A 313 -15.30 0.84 0.81
C LEU A 313 -14.52 0.13 -0.30
N TYR A 314 -13.36 0.69 -0.65
CA TYR A 314 -12.37 0.07 -1.55
C TYR A 314 -10.96 0.50 -1.14
N ASN A 315 -9.97 -0.25 -1.61
CA ASN A 315 -8.55 0.08 -1.49
C ASN A 315 -7.88 -0.10 -2.87
N ASN A 316 -7.51 1.01 -3.51
CA ASN A 316 -6.82 1.03 -4.80
C ASN A 316 -5.31 1.24 -4.66
N GLN A 317 -4.76 1.13 -3.45
CA GLN A 317 -3.31 1.21 -3.25
C GLN A 317 -2.59 0.07 -4.00
N ILE A 318 -1.42 0.37 -4.54
CA ILE A 318 -0.60 -0.58 -5.28
C ILE A 318 0.56 -1.05 -4.38
N PRO A 319 0.73 -2.37 -4.13
CA PRO A 319 1.82 -2.87 -3.29
C PRO A 319 3.23 -2.53 -3.83
N PRO A 320 4.28 -2.68 -3.00
CA PRO A 320 5.68 -2.58 -3.42
C PRO A 320 6.01 -3.51 -4.58
N GLY A 321 6.66 -2.97 -5.61
CA GLY A 321 7.09 -3.77 -6.75
C GLY A 321 5.93 -4.36 -7.56
N ALA A 322 4.71 -3.86 -7.41
CA ALA A 322 3.51 -4.40 -8.08
C ALA A 322 2.91 -3.40 -9.08
N ALA A 323 1.91 -3.86 -9.82
CA ALA A 323 1.21 -3.06 -10.81
C ALA A 323 -0.30 -3.02 -10.52
N GLY A 324 -0.96 -1.96 -10.98
CA GLY A 324 -2.43 -1.86 -11.05
C GLY A 324 -2.88 -1.60 -12.48
N THR A 325 -3.98 -2.22 -12.88
CA THR A 325 -4.62 -2.02 -14.19
C THR A 325 -5.87 -1.14 -14.08
N VAL A 326 -6.08 -0.31 -15.10
CA VAL A 326 -7.21 0.60 -15.23
C VAL A 326 -7.74 0.55 -16.66
N HIS A 327 -9.05 0.38 -16.79
CA HIS A 327 -9.74 0.23 -18.07
C HIS A 327 -10.48 1.51 -18.43
N TYR A 328 -10.13 2.13 -19.56
CA TYR A 328 -10.84 3.32 -20.06
C TYR A 328 -11.58 3.01 -21.36
N ARG A 329 -12.90 3.21 -21.37
CA ARG A 329 -13.69 3.06 -22.59
C ARG A 329 -13.61 4.34 -23.42
N LEU A 330 -13.13 4.21 -24.65
CA LEU A 330 -13.05 5.25 -25.65
C LEU A 330 -14.05 4.97 -26.77
N ASP A 331 -14.99 5.88 -26.97
CA ASP A 331 -15.88 5.88 -28.11
C ASP A 331 -15.27 6.77 -29.20
N VAL A 332 -14.88 6.18 -30.34
CA VAL A 332 -14.24 6.90 -31.45
C VAL A 332 -15.30 7.64 -32.25
N PRO A 333 -15.24 8.97 -32.41
CA PRO A 333 -16.26 9.72 -33.15
C PRO A 333 -16.40 9.23 -34.60
N GLU A 334 -17.62 9.20 -35.13
CA GLU A 334 -17.89 8.72 -36.50
C GLU A 334 -17.28 9.62 -37.58
N ASP A 335 -17.16 10.92 -37.30
CA ASP A 335 -16.65 11.94 -38.22
C ASP A 335 -15.15 12.25 -38.04
N VAL A 336 -14.45 11.45 -37.21
CA VAL A 336 -13.03 11.69 -36.95
C VAL A 336 -12.17 11.36 -38.18
N VAL A 337 -11.36 12.31 -38.60
CA VAL A 337 -10.42 12.16 -39.73
C VAL A 337 -8.97 12.40 -39.34
N ASN A 338 -8.75 13.18 -38.28
CA ASN A 338 -7.43 13.48 -37.75
C ASN A 338 -7.01 12.39 -36.75
N PRO A 339 -5.70 12.11 -36.61
CA PRO A 339 -5.20 11.22 -35.58
C PRO A 339 -5.76 11.51 -34.18
N ILE A 340 -5.90 10.46 -33.38
CA ILE A 340 -6.33 10.56 -31.98
C ILE A 340 -5.09 10.45 -31.09
N THR A 341 -4.81 11.50 -30.32
CA THR A 341 -3.80 11.48 -29.26
C THR A 341 -4.46 11.15 -27.93
N VAL A 342 -3.90 10.19 -27.19
CA VAL A 342 -4.25 9.89 -25.80
C VAL A 342 -3.08 10.25 -24.90
N ASP A 343 -3.30 11.20 -23.98
CA ASP A 343 -2.36 11.57 -22.92
C ASP A 343 -2.90 11.03 -21.57
N VAL A 344 -2.11 10.20 -20.88
CA VAL A 344 -2.42 9.69 -19.54
C VAL A 344 -1.38 10.20 -18.55
N LYS A 345 -1.81 10.86 -17.48
CA LYS A 345 -0.94 11.38 -16.41
C LYS A 345 -1.41 10.90 -15.05
N LEU A 346 -0.50 10.38 -14.24
CA LEU A 346 -0.75 10.13 -12.83
C LEU A 346 -0.42 11.38 -12.04
N GLN A 347 -1.44 12.01 -11.48
CA GLN A 347 -1.35 13.28 -10.76
C GLN A 347 -1.39 13.05 -9.25
N TYR A 348 -0.70 13.91 -8.51
CA TYR A 348 -0.69 13.93 -7.05
C TYR A 348 -0.97 15.34 -6.52
N ARG A 349 -1.94 15.45 -5.61
CA ARG A 349 -2.17 16.65 -4.78
C ARG A 349 -2.34 16.22 -3.32
N LYS A 350 -1.72 16.95 -2.40
CA LYS A 350 -1.64 16.53 -0.99
C LYS A 350 -3.00 16.47 -0.28
N PHE A 351 -3.87 17.43 -0.57
CA PHE A 351 -5.20 17.54 0.04
C PHE A 351 -6.25 17.69 -1.05
N ASP A 352 -7.31 16.89 -0.98
CA ASP A 352 -8.46 17.01 -1.87
C ASP A 352 -9.29 18.28 -1.56
N LYS A 353 -10.27 18.55 -2.44
CA LYS A 353 -11.12 19.74 -2.31
C LYS A 353 -11.87 19.79 -0.97
N ILE A 354 -12.46 18.67 -0.55
CA ILE A 354 -13.25 18.57 0.68
C ILE A 354 -12.41 18.98 1.90
N TYR A 355 -11.19 18.45 2.00
CA TYR A 355 -10.30 18.79 3.11
C TYR A 355 -9.85 20.26 3.05
N THR A 356 -9.56 20.78 1.85
CA THR A 356 -9.22 22.21 1.70
C THR A 356 -10.35 23.16 2.06
N ASP A 357 -11.58 22.84 1.68
CA ASP A 357 -12.76 23.61 2.09
C ASP A 357 -12.94 23.58 3.60
N PHE A 358 -12.74 22.42 4.22
CA PHE A 358 -12.83 22.28 5.66
C PHE A 358 -11.88 23.24 6.39
N PHE A 359 -10.56 23.15 6.18
CA PHE A 359 -9.66 24.01 6.96
C PHE A 359 -9.73 25.48 6.56
N THR A 360 -10.11 25.81 5.31
CA THR A 360 -10.23 27.22 4.88
C THR A 360 -11.48 27.89 5.40
N THR A 361 -12.57 27.16 5.66
CA THR A 361 -13.81 27.72 6.22
C THR A 361 -13.77 27.84 7.75
N HIS A 362 -12.81 27.19 8.42
CA HIS A 362 -12.70 27.16 9.88
C HIS A 362 -11.60 28.06 10.46
N THR A 363 -11.05 28.98 9.67
CA THR A 363 -10.08 29.99 10.16
C THR A 363 -10.71 30.90 11.21
N LYS A 364 -10.00 31.13 12.31
CA LYS A 364 -10.39 32.00 13.42
C LYS A 364 -9.73 33.37 13.31
N ALA A 365 -10.26 34.34 14.06
CA ALA A 365 -9.62 35.65 14.17
C ALA A 365 -8.25 35.52 14.85
N GLY A 366 -7.21 36.01 14.19
CA GLY A 366 -5.82 35.92 14.66
C GLY A 366 -5.01 34.76 14.07
N ASP A 367 -5.64 33.87 13.29
CA ASP A 367 -4.91 32.86 12.52
C ASP A 367 -4.11 33.53 11.38
N ASP A 368 -2.99 32.89 11.02
CA ASP A 368 -2.21 33.32 9.86
C ASP A 368 -3.03 33.21 8.56
N PRO A 369 -2.88 34.15 7.62
CA PRO A 369 -3.56 34.07 6.33
C PRO A 369 -3.20 32.79 5.58
N ILE A 370 -4.21 32.06 5.13
CA ILE A 370 -4.01 30.90 4.25
C ILE A 370 -3.62 31.39 2.86
N ARG A 371 -2.45 30.97 2.37
CA ARG A 371 -1.98 31.26 1.02
C ARG A 371 -3.04 30.88 -0.03
N GLY A 372 -3.34 31.81 -0.95
CA GLY A 372 -4.31 31.59 -2.02
C GLY A 372 -5.78 31.82 -1.63
N LYS A 373 -6.09 32.06 -0.35
CA LYS A 373 -7.45 32.38 0.11
C LYS A 373 -7.75 33.87 -0.11
N THR A 374 -8.83 34.15 -0.82
CA THR A 374 -9.39 35.52 -0.95
C THR A 374 -10.57 35.67 0.01
N ALA A 375 -10.67 36.81 0.69
CA ALA A 375 -11.78 37.09 1.59
C ALA A 375 -13.13 37.01 0.84
N ASN A 376 -14.13 36.37 1.48
CA ASN A 376 -15.49 36.21 0.96
C ASN A 376 -15.62 35.44 -0.37
N GLN A 377 -14.61 34.66 -0.76
CA GLN A 377 -14.68 33.76 -1.91
C GLN A 377 -14.45 32.31 -1.46
N PRO A 378 -15.11 31.32 -2.09
CA PRO A 378 -14.76 29.91 -1.92
C PRO A 378 -13.28 29.68 -2.25
N TYR A 379 -12.61 28.83 -1.49
CA TYR A 379 -11.23 28.49 -1.77
C TYR A 379 -11.16 27.60 -3.01
N SER A 380 -10.51 28.09 -4.07
CA SER A 380 -10.09 27.23 -5.19
C SER A 380 -8.90 26.41 -4.70
N ASN A 381 -8.91 25.09 -4.89
CA ASN A 381 -7.83 24.22 -4.40
C ASN A 381 -6.55 24.39 -5.24
N VAL A 382 -5.82 25.49 -4.98
CA VAL A 382 -4.61 25.92 -5.68
C VAL A 382 -3.33 25.25 -5.16
N LEU A 383 -3.44 24.18 -4.37
CA LEU A 383 -2.28 23.39 -3.94
C LEU A 383 -1.56 22.78 -5.15
N PRO A 384 -0.23 22.61 -5.08
CA PRO A 384 0.55 22.13 -6.21
C PRO A 384 0.14 20.70 -6.60
N VAL A 385 -0.18 20.54 -7.89
CA VAL A 385 -0.34 19.22 -8.53
C VAL A 385 1.02 18.80 -9.08
N THR A 386 1.48 17.61 -8.67
CA THR A 386 2.74 17.02 -9.14
C THR A 386 2.42 15.84 -10.05
N THR A 387 2.86 15.90 -11.31
CA THR A 387 2.79 14.75 -12.22
C THR A 387 3.85 13.73 -11.83
N LEU A 388 3.43 12.56 -11.41
CA LEU A 388 4.31 11.48 -10.96
C LEU A 388 4.83 10.63 -12.11
N ALA A 389 3.99 10.40 -13.11
CA ALA A 389 4.31 9.66 -14.32
C ALA A 389 3.31 10.02 -15.43
N SER A 390 3.73 9.83 -16.67
CA SER A 390 2.86 10.03 -17.83
C SER A 390 3.24 9.12 -18.98
N ASP A 391 2.27 8.81 -19.82
CA ASP A 391 2.47 8.17 -21.10
C ASP A 391 1.55 8.80 -22.15
N ARG A 392 1.97 8.77 -23.41
CA ARG A 392 1.27 9.36 -24.54
C ARG A 392 1.37 8.43 -25.73
N ILE A 393 0.24 8.24 -26.42
CA ILE A 393 0.17 7.52 -27.68
C ILE A 393 -0.70 8.27 -28.67
N GLU A 394 -0.36 8.20 -29.95
CA GLU A 394 -1.13 8.73 -31.06
C GLU A 394 -1.54 7.59 -32.00
N PHE A 395 -2.83 7.49 -32.27
CA PHE A 395 -3.41 6.51 -33.17
C PHE A 395 -3.79 7.17 -34.50
N ALA A 396 -3.35 6.56 -35.61
CA ALA A 396 -3.86 6.89 -36.92
C ALA A 396 -5.31 6.40 -37.06
N ILE A 397 -6.07 7.02 -37.96
CA ILE A 397 -7.47 6.66 -38.23
C ILE A 397 -7.55 5.80 -39.50
N GLU A 398 -8.40 4.79 -39.51
CA GLU A 398 -8.67 4.01 -40.71
C GLU A 398 -9.32 4.90 -41.79
N GLY A 399 -8.83 4.82 -43.03
CA GLY A 399 -9.26 5.70 -44.13
C GLY A 399 -8.60 7.08 -44.17
N SER A 400 -7.68 7.40 -43.24
CA SER A 400 -6.88 8.63 -43.25
C SER A 400 -5.43 8.37 -43.68
N ASP A 401 -4.85 9.22 -44.52
CA ASP A 401 -3.44 9.12 -44.94
C ASP A 401 -2.45 9.70 -43.91
N ALA A 402 -2.94 10.17 -42.76
CA ALA A 402 -2.08 10.70 -41.71
C ALA A 402 -1.11 9.64 -41.16
N VAL A 403 0.18 9.97 -41.18
CA VAL A 403 1.25 9.17 -40.56
C VAL A 403 1.46 9.68 -39.14
N VAL A 404 1.49 8.75 -38.18
CA VAL A 404 1.75 9.04 -36.77
C VAL A 404 3.07 8.44 -36.36
N GLU A 405 3.85 9.17 -35.57
CA GLU A 405 5.12 8.70 -35.01
C GLU A 405 5.04 8.73 -33.49
N ASN A 406 5.32 7.59 -32.87
CA ASN A 406 5.21 7.42 -31.43
C ASN A 406 6.57 7.17 -30.80
N ALA A 407 6.78 7.73 -29.61
CA ALA A 407 8.00 7.52 -28.86
C ALA A 407 8.22 6.03 -28.54
N GLU A 408 9.47 5.58 -28.62
CA GLU A 408 9.86 4.24 -28.24
C GLU A 408 9.61 3.99 -26.74
N VAL A 409 9.07 2.80 -26.43
CA VAL A 409 8.89 2.35 -25.04
C VAL A 409 10.16 1.64 -24.58
N LYS A 410 10.86 2.25 -23.61
CA LYS A 410 12.08 1.67 -23.01
C LYS A 410 11.82 0.52 -22.04
N ILE A 411 10.56 0.20 -21.78
CA ILE A 411 10.15 -0.90 -20.89
C ILE A 411 10.30 -2.21 -21.67
N PRO A 412 11.05 -3.21 -21.15
CA PRO A 412 11.13 -4.52 -21.79
C PRO A 412 9.75 -5.13 -22.00
N VAL A 413 9.50 -5.70 -23.20
CA VAL A 413 8.22 -6.31 -23.59
C VAL A 413 7.73 -7.34 -22.56
N TRP A 414 8.64 -8.19 -22.06
CA TRP A 414 8.32 -9.18 -21.02
C TRP A 414 7.79 -8.53 -19.74
N GLN A 415 8.37 -7.39 -19.35
CA GLN A 415 7.98 -6.68 -18.13
C GLN A 415 6.62 -6.01 -18.30
N ARG A 416 6.31 -5.49 -19.49
CA ARG A 416 4.99 -4.90 -19.79
C ARG A 416 3.86 -5.94 -19.65
N TRP A 417 4.05 -7.14 -20.22
CA TRP A 417 3.11 -8.25 -20.05
C TRP A 417 3.00 -8.70 -18.59
N ASN A 418 4.13 -8.79 -17.89
CA ASN A 418 4.13 -9.20 -16.49
C ASN A 418 3.39 -8.18 -15.60
N ASP A 419 3.67 -6.88 -15.77
CA ASP A 419 3.01 -5.81 -15.01
C ASP A 419 1.50 -5.75 -15.34
N TYR A 420 1.11 -5.94 -16.60
CA TYR A 420 -0.30 -6.06 -16.98
C TYR A 420 -0.98 -7.25 -16.29
N GLY A 421 -0.39 -8.44 -16.36
CA GLY A 421 -0.91 -9.63 -15.71
C GLY A 421 -0.98 -9.52 -14.17
N ILE A 422 0.02 -8.90 -13.53
CA ILE A 422 0.03 -8.63 -12.08
C ILE A 422 -1.13 -7.71 -11.71
N GLY A 423 -1.35 -6.65 -12.48
CA GLY A 423 -2.46 -5.73 -12.23
C GLY A 423 -3.82 -6.42 -12.29
N LEU A 424 -4.03 -7.27 -13.30
CA LEU A 424 -5.25 -8.08 -13.43
C LEU A 424 -5.39 -9.10 -12.29
N LEU A 425 -4.32 -9.79 -11.91
CA LEU A 425 -4.29 -10.74 -10.79
C LEU A 425 -4.72 -10.07 -9.48
N LEU A 426 -4.24 -8.85 -9.22
CA LEU A 426 -4.57 -8.09 -8.00
C LEU A 426 -5.98 -7.50 -7.98
N LYS A 427 -6.72 -7.50 -9.10
CA LYS A 427 -8.17 -7.19 -9.13
C LYS A 427 -9.03 -8.34 -8.60
N GLY A 428 -8.43 -9.52 -8.40
CA GLY A 428 -9.07 -10.70 -7.86
C GLY A 428 -9.86 -11.49 -8.91
N ARG A 429 -10.79 -12.32 -8.42
CA ARG A 429 -11.47 -13.37 -9.20
C ARG A 429 -12.13 -12.91 -10.50
N ALA A 430 -12.56 -11.65 -10.56
CA ALA A 430 -13.25 -11.14 -11.75
C ALA A 430 -12.35 -11.04 -13.00
N GLN A 431 -11.01 -11.07 -12.84
CA GLN A 431 -10.07 -10.92 -13.96
C GLN A 431 -8.94 -11.97 -13.97
N LEU A 432 -9.08 -13.07 -13.23
CA LEU A 432 -8.07 -14.15 -13.18
C LEU A 432 -7.85 -14.80 -14.54
N LYS A 433 -8.91 -14.95 -15.35
CA LYS A 433 -8.80 -15.45 -16.74
C LYS A 433 -7.88 -14.57 -17.57
N GLN A 434 -8.11 -13.26 -17.60
CA GLN A 434 -7.30 -12.32 -18.38
C GLN A 434 -5.87 -12.23 -17.82
N ALA A 435 -5.68 -12.38 -16.50
CA ALA A 435 -4.35 -12.48 -15.91
C ALA A 435 -3.60 -13.72 -16.44
N GLY A 436 -4.24 -14.88 -16.44
CA GLY A 436 -3.69 -16.12 -17.01
C GLY A 436 -3.36 -15.99 -18.50
N GLU A 437 -4.23 -15.37 -19.29
CA GLU A 437 -3.95 -15.08 -20.70
C GLU A 437 -2.70 -14.19 -20.87
N ALA A 438 -2.53 -13.16 -20.05
CA ALA A 438 -1.36 -12.29 -20.06
C ALA A 438 -0.07 -13.04 -19.71
N PHE A 439 -0.10 -13.88 -18.68
CA PHE A 439 1.05 -14.72 -18.29
C PHE A 439 1.37 -15.78 -19.35
N THR A 440 0.37 -16.33 -20.03
CA THR A 440 0.57 -17.22 -21.17
C THR A 440 1.25 -16.50 -22.33
N ARG A 441 0.82 -15.29 -22.65
CA ARG A 441 1.48 -14.46 -23.68
C ARG A 441 2.92 -14.15 -23.33
N LEU A 442 3.20 -13.88 -22.05
CA LEU A 442 4.56 -13.72 -21.54
C LEU A 442 5.40 -14.98 -21.77
N GLU A 443 4.92 -16.17 -21.41
CA GLU A 443 5.65 -17.44 -21.65
C GLU A 443 5.94 -17.68 -23.14
N LEU A 444 5.07 -17.22 -24.04
CA LEU A 444 5.19 -17.42 -25.49
C LEU A 444 6.04 -16.38 -26.23
N LEU A 445 6.55 -15.34 -25.55
CA LEU A 445 7.41 -14.34 -26.19
C LEU A 445 8.69 -14.97 -26.77
N GLU A 446 9.05 -14.59 -27.99
CA GLU A 446 10.28 -15.06 -28.62
C GLU A 446 11.52 -14.67 -27.79
N ASN A 447 12.47 -15.62 -27.66
CA ASN A 447 13.68 -15.48 -26.86
C ASN A 447 13.44 -15.19 -25.36
N ASN A 448 12.22 -15.33 -24.85
CA ASN A 448 11.94 -15.10 -23.45
C ASN A 448 12.41 -16.28 -22.59
N LYS A 449 13.39 -16.02 -21.72
CA LYS A 449 13.95 -16.98 -20.77
C LYS A 449 13.54 -16.65 -19.33
N ARG A 450 12.35 -16.09 -19.14
CA ARG A 450 11.87 -15.57 -17.85
C ARG A 450 10.86 -16.52 -17.20
N TYR A 451 11.08 -16.80 -15.93
CA TYR A 451 10.19 -17.60 -15.10
C TYR A 451 8.87 -16.89 -14.74
N ASP A 452 8.79 -15.55 -14.85
CA ASP A 452 7.69 -14.77 -14.25
C ASP A 452 6.31 -15.17 -14.78
N GLY A 453 6.22 -15.51 -16.07
CA GLY A 453 4.98 -15.97 -16.69
C GLY A 453 4.45 -17.23 -16.00
N ALA A 454 5.27 -18.29 -15.98
CA ALA A 454 4.90 -19.54 -15.31
C ALA A 454 4.68 -19.36 -13.79
N LEU A 455 5.52 -18.57 -13.13
CA LEU A 455 5.42 -18.35 -11.68
C LEU A 455 4.14 -17.59 -11.30
N ASN A 456 3.76 -16.58 -12.06
CA ASN A 456 2.54 -15.82 -11.80
C ASN A 456 1.28 -16.52 -12.33
N MET A 457 1.42 -17.37 -13.35
CA MET A 457 0.37 -18.33 -13.72
C MET A 457 0.05 -19.26 -12.54
N ALA A 458 1.06 -19.77 -11.82
CA ALA A 458 0.81 -20.60 -10.64
C ALA A 458 0.00 -19.86 -9.56
N ARG A 459 0.24 -18.56 -9.36
CA ARG A 459 -0.57 -17.72 -8.47
C ARG A 459 -2.02 -17.61 -8.96
N ALA A 460 -2.23 -17.33 -10.25
CA ALA A 460 -3.56 -17.21 -10.82
C ALA A 460 -4.34 -18.53 -10.72
N CYS A 461 -3.72 -19.66 -11.08
CA CYS A 461 -4.32 -20.99 -10.95
C CYS A 461 -4.64 -21.34 -9.49
N PHE A 462 -3.76 -21.01 -8.54
CA PHE A 462 -4.02 -21.23 -7.12
C PHE A 462 -5.23 -20.43 -6.62
N GLU A 463 -5.32 -19.14 -6.95
CA GLU A 463 -6.45 -18.28 -6.59
C GLU A 463 -7.79 -18.74 -7.21
N GLU A 464 -7.74 -19.32 -8.40
CA GLU A 464 -8.90 -19.94 -9.09
C GLU A 464 -9.26 -21.32 -8.49
N GLY A 465 -8.35 -21.94 -7.72
CA GLY A 465 -8.52 -23.29 -7.16
C GLY A 465 -8.10 -24.43 -8.09
N LEU A 466 -7.38 -24.13 -9.19
CA LEU A 466 -6.85 -25.09 -10.15
C LEU A 466 -5.47 -25.61 -9.70
N LEU A 467 -5.47 -26.50 -8.71
CA LEU A 467 -4.24 -26.94 -8.03
C LEU A 467 -3.27 -27.71 -8.92
N ASP A 468 -3.77 -28.54 -9.84
CA ASP A 468 -2.94 -29.31 -10.77
C ASP A 468 -2.26 -28.38 -11.78
N ASP A 469 -2.99 -27.39 -12.30
CA ASP A 469 -2.45 -26.38 -13.21
C ASP A 469 -1.44 -25.48 -12.50
N ALA A 470 -1.69 -25.13 -11.23
CA ALA A 470 -0.75 -24.39 -10.40
C ALA A 470 0.55 -25.20 -10.21
N THR A 471 0.45 -26.50 -9.94
CA THR A 471 1.61 -27.41 -9.81
C THR A 471 2.40 -27.49 -11.12
N ALA A 472 1.71 -27.66 -12.25
CA ALA A 472 2.33 -27.70 -13.56
C ALA A 472 3.04 -26.37 -13.90
N ALA A 473 2.45 -25.24 -13.53
CA ALA A 473 3.04 -23.92 -13.71
C ALA A 473 4.30 -23.73 -12.84
N ILE A 474 4.31 -24.20 -11.59
CA ILE A 474 5.51 -24.22 -10.73
C ILE A 474 6.62 -25.06 -11.35
N ALA A 475 6.30 -26.23 -11.89
CA ALA A 475 7.28 -27.09 -12.55
C ALA A 475 7.94 -26.36 -13.73
N ARG A 476 7.15 -25.71 -14.59
CA ARG A 476 7.67 -24.88 -15.69
C ARG A 476 8.54 -23.73 -15.19
N ALA A 477 8.10 -23.01 -14.16
CA ALA A 477 8.88 -21.92 -13.56
C ALA A 477 10.23 -22.42 -13.00
N SER A 478 10.23 -23.62 -12.44
CA SER A 478 11.41 -24.27 -11.86
C SER A 478 12.39 -24.80 -12.90
N ASP A 479 12.05 -24.85 -14.19
CA ASP A 479 12.95 -25.28 -15.27
C ASP A 479 13.86 -24.15 -15.79
N PHE A 480 13.57 -22.89 -15.44
CA PHE A 480 14.42 -21.76 -15.79
C PHE A 480 15.72 -21.77 -14.96
N ARG A 481 16.84 -21.39 -15.60
CA ARG A 481 18.18 -21.40 -14.99
C ARG A 481 18.90 -20.06 -15.05
N ASP A 482 18.49 -19.17 -15.96
CA ASP A 482 19.15 -17.88 -16.18
C ASP A 482 18.14 -16.77 -16.54
N PRO A 483 17.66 -15.99 -15.53
CA PRO A 483 17.83 -16.27 -14.11
C PRO A 483 16.89 -17.39 -13.63
N PRO A 484 17.26 -18.13 -12.57
CA PRO A 484 16.37 -19.09 -11.95
C PRO A 484 15.20 -18.39 -11.25
N ALA A 485 14.06 -19.10 -11.13
CA ALA A 485 12.96 -18.64 -10.29
C ALA A 485 13.41 -18.52 -8.82
N PRO A 486 12.92 -17.52 -8.06
CA PRO A 486 13.29 -17.37 -6.66
C PRO A 486 12.86 -18.60 -5.85
N PRO A 487 13.81 -19.37 -5.25
CA PRO A 487 13.47 -20.64 -4.62
C PRO A 487 12.52 -20.46 -3.43
N TRP A 488 12.57 -19.34 -2.72
CA TRP A 488 11.64 -19.03 -1.64
C TRP A 488 10.20 -18.81 -2.11
N THR A 489 9.99 -18.15 -3.26
CA THR A 489 8.64 -17.95 -3.81
C THR A 489 8.07 -19.29 -4.32
N ILE A 490 8.92 -20.12 -4.94
CA ILE A 490 8.56 -21.48 -5.36
C ILE A 490 8.16 -22.31 -4.14
N SER A 491 9.02 -22.40 -3.11
CA SER A 491 8.70 -23.14 -1.88
C SER A 491 7.43 -22.64 -1.21
N TRP A 492 7.19 -21.33 -1.15
CA TRP A 492 5.95 -20.79 -0.58
C TRP A 492 4.71 -21.25 -1.37
N LEU A 493 4.71 -21.14 -2.70
CA LEU A 493 3.58 -21.59 -3.54
C LEU A 493 3.38 -23.11 -3.49
N THR A 494 4.46 -23.87 -3.52
CA THR A 494 4.42 -25.34 -3.36
C THR A 494 3.84 -25.71 -1.99
N GLY A 495 4.21 -25.00 -0.93
CA GLY A 495 3.66 -25.19 0.41
C GLY A 495 2.15 -24.94 0.47
N LEU A 496 1.68 -23.86 -0.16
CA LEU A 496 0.25 -23.54 -0.26
C LEU A 496 -0.55 -24.63 -0.99
N ILE A 497 -0.04 -25.09 -2.14
CA ILE A 497 -0.69 -26.15 -2.93
C ILE A 497 -0.74 -27.45 -2.13
N ASN A 498 0.40 -27.87 -1.54
CA ASN A 498 0.47 -29.10 -0.74
C ASN A 498 -0.47 -29.04 0.46
N LEU A 499 -0.56 -27.89 1.13
CA LEU A 499 -1.50 -27.68 2.25
C LEU A 499 -2.95 -27.88 1.78
N GLN A 500 -3.33 -27.28 0.64
CA GLN A 500 -4.68 -27.41 0.10
C GLN A 500 -5.01 -28.82 -0.43
N GLN A 501 -4.00 -29.56 -0.89
CA GLN A 501 -4.11 -30.98 -1.26
C GLN A 501 -4.08 -31.94 -0.05
N GLY A 502 -3.85 -31.45 1.17
CA GLY A 502 -3.72 -32.28 2.37
C GLY A 502 -2.39 -33.01 2.50
N GLN A 503 -1.37 -32.67 1.69
CA GLN A 503 -0.01 -33.19 1.75
C GLN A 503 0.81 -32.44 2.81
N LEU A 504 0.43 -32.61 4.07
CA LEU A 504 0.87 -31.71 5.14
C LEU A 504 2.38 -31.76 5.46
N GLU A 505 3.02 -32.94 5.38
CA GLU A 505 4.48 -33.06 5.59
C GLU A 505 5.28 -32.33 4.50
N ALA A 506 4.80 -32.41 3.25
CA ALA A 506 5.39 -31.71 2.11
C ALA A 506 5.14 -30.19 2.17
N ALA A 507 3.99 -29.78 2.71
CA ALA A 507 3.69 -28.38 2.98
C ALA A 507 4.61 -27.82 4.09
N GLU A 508 4.79 -28.55 5.19
CA GLU A 508 5.71 -28.17 6.26
C GLU A 508 7.13 -27.99 5.74
N THR A 509 7.65 -28.97 4.99
CA THR A 509 8.99 -28.92 4.41
C THR A 509 9.18 -27.67 3.55
N SER A 510 8.18 -27.37 2.72
CA SER A 510 8.15 -26.18 1.88
C SER A 510 8.18 -24.88 2.69
N PHE A 511 7.33 -24.74 3.71
CA PHE A 511 7.30 -23.52 4.54
C PHE A 511 8.56 -23.36 5.39
N ARG A 512 9.14 -24.44 5.91
CA ARG A 512 10.45 -24.39 6.58
C ARG A 512 11.57 -23.96 5.65
N SER A 513 11.60 -24.44 4.39
CA SER A 513 12.57 -23.97 3.39
C SER A 513 12.48 -22.46 3.15
N VAL A 514 11.27 -21.88 3.20
CA VAL A 514 11.13 -20.42 3.14
C VAL A 514 11.78 -19.76 4.36
N LEU A 515 11.42 -20.19 5.56
CA LEU A 515 11.75 -19.51 6.83
C LEU A 515 13.18 -19.77 7.32
N GLU A 516 13.76 -20.93 7.02
CA GLU A 516 14.95 -21.47 7.69
C GLU A 516 16.18 -21.57 6.77
N ASP A 517 16.00 -21.69 5.44
CA ASP A 517 17.12 -21.85 4.51
C ASP A 517 18.01 -20.59 4.45
N LYS A 518 19.33 -20.82 4.53
CA LYS A 518 20.35 -19.78 4.38
C LYS A 518 21.17 -20.03 3.13
N THR A 519 20.79 -19.39 2.03
CA THR A 519 21.53 -19.46 0.77
C THR A 519 22.54 -18.32 0.65
N ALA A 520 23.57 -18.51 -0.20
CA ALA A 520 24.53 -17.46 -0.52
C ALA A 520 23.82 -16.24 -1.13
N GLU A 521 22.84 -16.46 -2.00
CA GLU A 521 22.03 -15.39 -2.59
C GLU A 521 21.29 -14.58 -1.52
N ARG A 522 20.58 -15.24 -0.59
CA ARG A 522 19.86 -14.53 0.49
C ARG A 522 20.83 -13.69 1.33
N THR A 523 21.97 -14.26 1.70
CA THR A 523 22.99 -13.55 2.49
C THR A 523 23.54 -12.34 1.74
N GLU A 524 23.91 -12.51 0.48
CA GLU A 524 24.46 -11.43 -0.34
C GLU A 524 23.42 -10.31 -0.53
N ARG A 525 22.16 -10.66 -0.80
CA ARG A 525 21.09 -9.69 -1.06
C ARG A 525 20.49 -9.09 0.22
N GLY A 526 20.84 -9.63 1.40
CA GLY A 526 20.32 -9.20 2.69
C GLY A 526 18.88 -9.68 2.94
N PHE A 527 18.49 -10.83 2.41
CA PHE A 527 17.15 -11.39 2.64
C PHE A 527 17.13 -12.28 3.89
N ASP A 528 16.12 -12.06 4.72
CA ASP A 528 15.82 -12.83 5.92
C ASP A 528 14.30 -13.03 6.03
N PHE A 529 13.82 -14.13 5.43
CA PHE A 529 12.40 -14.48 5.43
C PHE A 529 11.92 -15.12 6.74
N SER A 530 12.79 -15.28 7.75
CA SER A 530 12.37 -15.80 9.06
C SER A 530 11.36 -14.88 9.78
N MET A 531 11.22 -13.65 9.28
CA MET A 531 10.28 -12.63 9.76
C MET A 531 8.99 -12.54 8.89
N ASP A 532 8.80 -13.37 7.87
CA ASP A 532 7.56 -13.41 7.09
C ASP A 532 6.45 -14.09 7.91
N TYR A 533 5.77 -13.31 8.76
CA TYR A 533 4.80 -13.87 9.69
C TYR A 533 3.57 -14.49 9.01
N GLU A 534 3.31 -14.20 7.74
CA GLU A 534 2.27 -14.90 6.97
C GLU A 534 2.71 -16.33 6.68
N VAL A 535 3.97 -16.55 6.34
CA VAL A 535 4.54 -17.91 6.15
C VAL A 535 4.70 -18.63 7.49
N ILE A 536 5.05 -17.93 8.57
CA ILE A 536 5.07 -18.50 9.93
C ILE A 536 3.67 -19.00 10.32
N ASN A 537 2.63 -18.21 10.04
CA ASN A 537 1.24 -18.60 10.30
C ASN A 537 0.83 -19.84 9.48
N LEU A 538 1.24 -19.92 8.21
CA LEU A 538 1.00 -21.08 7.35
C LEU A 538 1.69 -22.35 7.87
N LEU A 539 2.94 -22.22 8.37
CA LEU A 539 3.64 -23.33 9.03
C LEU A 539 2.91 -23.76 10.31
N GLY A 540 2.51 -22.82 11.16
CA GLY A 540 1.73 -23.10 12.38
C GLY A 540 0.41 -23.81 12.08
N GLN A 541 -0.30 -23.38 11.04
CA GLN A 541 -1.54 -24.02 10.57
C GLN A 541 -1.26 -25.45 10.09
N THR A 542 -0.19 -25.64 9.31
CA THR A 542 0.17 -26.95 8.75
C THR A 542 0.47 -27.96 9.85
N LEU A 543 1.27 -27.57 10.85
CA LEU A 543 1.59 -28.41 12.03
C LEU A 543 0.33 -28.74 12.84
N TYR A 544 -0.56 -27.77 13.02
CA TYR A 544 -1.83 -27.99 13.70
C TYR A 544 -2.73 -29.00 12.96
N GLU A 545 -2.82 -28.90 11.63
CA GLU A 545 -3.58 -29.88 10.83
C GLU A 545 -2.93 -31.27 10.86
N GLN A 546 -1.60 -31.39 10.91
CA GLN A 546 -0.93 -32.69 11.10
C GLN A 546 -1.31 -33.30 12.46
N ALA A 547 -1.30 -32.49 13.53
CA ALA A 547 -1.69 -32.95 14.86
C ALA A 547 -3.13 -33.50 14.89
N LYS A 548 -4.04 -32.90 14.11
CA LYS A 548 -5.44 -33.36 13.99
C LYS A 548 -5.60 -34.67 13.22
N GLN A 549 -4.62 -35.07 12.40
CA GLN A 549 -4.62 -36.37 11.72
C GLN A 549 -4.25 -37.52 12.67
N ILE A 550 -3.51 -37.25 13.74
CA ILE A 550 -3.16 -38.23 14.78
C ILE A 550 -4.36 -38.48 15.70
N ARG A 551 -5.03 -39.62 15.52
CA ARG A 551 -6.23 -40.00 16.30
C ARG A 551 -5.97 -41.13 17.30
N ASN A 552 -4.84 -41.83 17.19
CA ASN A 552 -4.52 -42.94 18.09
C ASN A 552 -4.10 -42.39 19.47
N PRO A 553 -4.77 -42.79 20.57
CA PRO A 553 -4.35 -42.41 21.92
C PRO A 553 -2.90 -42.77 22.26
N GLU A 554 -2.35 -43.84 21.67
CA GLU A 554 -0.95 -44.27 21.89
C GLU A 554 0.06 -43.28 21.29
N GLU A 555 -0.35 -42.44 20.34
CA GLU A 555 0.48 -41.41 19.70
C GLU A 555 0.25 -40.02 20.31
N SER A 556 -0.37 -39.95 21.49
CA SER A 556 -0.70 -38.68 22.17
C SER A 556 0.53 -37.79 22.40
N SER A 557 1.71 -38.37 22.65
CA SER A 557 2.97 -37.62 22.78
C SER A 557 3.40 -36.96 21.48
N ALA A 558 3.29 -37.65 20.34
CA ALA A 558 3.64 -37.09 19.03
C ALA A 558 2.67 -35.97 18.64
N ARG A 559 1.36 -36.17 18.88
CA ARG A 559 0.34 -35.14 18.70
C ARG A 559 0.62 -33.91 19.58
N LYS A 560 0.98 -34.11 20.85
CA LYS A 560 1.33 -33.02 21.77
C LYS A 560 2.54 -32.22 21.25
N MET A 561 3.58 -32.88 20.76
CA MET A 561 4.75 -32.20 20.21
C MET A 561 4.42 -31.33 18.99
N LEU A 562 3.59 -31.82 18.06
CA LEU A 562 3.13 -31.03 16.91
C LEU A 562 2.31 -29.81 17.34
N LEU A 563 1.43 -29.97 18.34
CA LEU A 563 0.67 -28.85 18.91
C LEU A 563 1.60 -27.80 19.57
N GLU A 564 2.61 -28.25 20.31
CA GLU A 564 3.59 -27.35 20.94
C GLU A 564 4.45 -26.61 19.89
N ASP A 565 4.86 -27.28 18.81
CA ASP A 565 5.57 -26.62 17.71
C ASP A 565 4.67 -25.63 16.96
N ALA A 566 3.42 -26.01 16.66
CA ALA A 566 2.43 -25.11 16.07
C ALA A 566 2.22 -23.85 16.94
N ALA A 567 2.10 -24.01 18.26
CA ALA A 567 2.02 -22.88 19.19
C ALA A 567 3.27 -22.01 19.15
N SER A 568 4.47 -22.61 19.10
CA SER A 568 5.74 -21.89 18.98
C SER A 568 5.78 -21.00 17.73
N GLN A 569 5.28 -21.48 16.58
CA GLN A 569 5.23 -20.67 15.36
C GLN A 569 4.29 -19.47 15.53
N TYR A 570 3.07 -19.66 16.02
CA TYR A 570 2.16 -18.54 16.25
C TYR A 570 2.70 -17.54 17.30
N GLN A 571 3.43 -18.01 18.31
CA GLN A 571 4.13 -17.13 19.25
C GLN A 571 5.24 -16.31 18.58
N LYS A 572 5.95 -16.84 17.57
CA LYS A 572 6.90 -16.05 16.77
C LYS A 572 6.17 -14.95 16.00
N THR A 573 5.03 -15.25 15.38
CA THR A 573 4.18 -14.23 14.75
C THR A 573 3.83 -13.12 15.73
N LEU A 574 3.39 -13.45 16.95
CA LEU A 574 2.99 -12.45 17.95
C LEU A 574 4.15 -11.60 18.49
N LYS A 575 5.42 -11.99 18.27
CA LYS A 575 6.58 -11.12 18.55
C LYS A 575 6.78 -10.05 17.48
N LEU A 576 6.32 -10.30 16.26
CA LEU A 576 6.44 -9.39 15.12
C LEU A 576 5.18 -8.51 14.98
N ASP A 577 4.01 -9.12 15.13
CA ASP A 577 2.69 -8.50 15.06
C ASP A 577 1.82 -9.01 16.24
N SER A 578 1.86 -8.26 17.35
CA SER A 578 1.23 -8.63 18.63
C SER A 578 -0.30 -8.72 18.60
N GLU A 579 -0.89 -8.26 17.51
CA GLU A 579 -2.32 -8.15 17.28
C GLU A 579 -2.79 -9.03 16.11
N ASN A 580 -1.96 -9.99 15.69
CA ASN A 580 -2.25 -10.88 14.59
C ASN A 580 -3.46 -11.79 14.88
N VAL A 581 -4.57 -11.53 14.19
CA VAL A 581 -5.85 -12.21 14.42
C VAL A 581 -5.76 -13.73 14.22
N ALA A 582 -5.02 -14.17 13.20
CA ALA A 582 -4.85 -15.59 12.87
C ALA A 582 -4.02 -16.31 13.94
N ALA A 583 -2.93 -15.71 14.41
CA ALA A 583 -2.10 -16.31 15.46
C ALA A 583 -2.85 -16.44 16.79
N HIS A 584 -3.62 -15.43 17.20
CA HIS A 584 -4.48 -15.54 18.39
C HIS A 584 -5.55 -16.63 18.23
N HIS A 585 -6.15 -16.77 17.06
CA HIS A 585 -7.12 -17.84 16.79
C HIS A 585 -6.46 -19.22 16.88
N GLY A 586 -5.31 -19.42 16.22
CA GLY A 586 -4.57 -20.68 16.24
C GLY A 586 -4.15 -21.09 17.65
N LEU A 587 -3.58 -20.15 18.43
CA LEU A 587 -3.18 -20.41 19.81
C LEU A 587 -4.36 -20.76 20.72
N ARG A 588 -5.52 -20.11 20.55
CA ARG A 588 -6.74 -20.49 21.27
C ARG A 588 -7.09 -21.96 21.03
N GLN A 589 -7.10 -22.39 19.77
CA GLN A 589 -7.45 -23.78 19.42
C GLN A 589 -6.44 -24.78 19.95
N ILE A 590 -5.15 -24.50 19.73
CA ILE A 590 -4.05 -25.38 20.14
C ILE A 590 -4.00 -25.55 21.65
N TYR A 591 -4.06 -24.46 22.43
CA TYR A 591 -4.06 -24.56 23.89
C TYR A 591 -5.31 -25.23 24.43
N GLY A 592 -6.46 -25.11 23.75
CA GLY A 592 -7.65 -25.89 24.08
C GLY A 592 -7.39 -27.40 23.97
N GLU A 593 -6.76 -27.85 22.89
CA GLU A 593 -6.42 -29.27 22.70
C GLU A 593 -5.33 -29.75 23.67
N LEU A 594 -4.31 -28.93 23.91
CA LEU A 594 -3.26 -29.23 24.90
C LEU A 594 -3.82 -29.33 26.33
N THR A 595 -4.84 -28.53 26.66
CA THR A 595 -5.59 -28.65 27.93
C THR A 595 -6.20 -30.04 28.05
N SER A 596 -6.97 -30.47 27.05
CA SER A 596 -7.63 -31.79 27.07
C SER A 596 -6.63 -32.95 27.12
N ILE A 597 -5.48 -32.83 26.44
CA ILE A 597 -4.40 -33.82 26.51
C ILE A 597 -3.82 -33.87 27.93
N ALA A 598 -3.48 -32.73 28.53
CA ALA A 598 -2.91 -32.66 29.87
C ALA A 598 -3.87 -33.21 30.94
N GLU A 599 -5.18 -32.91 30.84
CA GLU A 599 -6.21 -33.48 31.70
C GLU A 599 -6.29 -35.01 31.58
N GLY A 600 -6.23 -35.54 30.36
CA GLY A 600 -6.23 -36.97 30.11
C GLY A 600 -5.00 -37.70 30.68
N LEU A 601 -3.88 -36.99 30.85
CA LEU A 601 -2.64 -37.50 31.45
C LEU A 601 -2.56 -37.25 32.97
N GLY A 602 -3.54 -36.57 33.58
CA GLY A 602 -3.52 -36.20 34.99
C GLY A 602 -2.56 -35.05 35.34
N ASP A 603 -2.05 -34.33 34.33
CA ASP A 603 -1.19 -33.15 34.51
C ASP A 603 -2.05 -31.88 34.68
N HIS A 604 -2.62 -31.74 35.87
CA HIS A 604 -3.53 -30.63 36.19
C HIS A 604 -2.86 -29.25 36.17
N GLU A 605 -1.56 -29.17 36.41
CA GLU A 605 -0.80 -27.91 36.38
C GLU A 605 -0.69 -27.39 34.95
N SER A 606 -0.22 -28.23 34.02
CA SER A 606 -0.14 -27.87 32.60
C SER A 606 -1.53 -27.60 32.02
N ALA A 607 -2.54 -28.41 32.39
CA ALA A 607 -3.91 -28.19 31.95
C ALA A 607 -4.43 -26.79 32.33
N ALA A 608 -4.22 -26.36 33.58
CA ALA A 608 -4.64 -25.04 34.04
C ALA A 608 -3.89 -23.91 33.31
N ALA A 609 -2.59 -24.08 33.07
CA ALA A 609 -1.78 -23.11 32.33
C ALA A 609 -2.25 -22.97 30.87
N TYR A 610 -2.47 -24.08 30.18
CA TYR A 610 -2.99 -24.10 28.81
C TYR A 610 -4.40 -23.53 28.72
N HIS A 611 -5.28 -23.87 29.66
CA HIS A 611 -6.63 -23.31 29.69
C HIS A 611 -6.60 -21.78 29.84
N THR A 612 -5.76 -21.27 30.73
CA THR A 612 -5.57 -19.82 30.92
C THR A 612 -5.06 -19.15 29.64
N ALA A 613 -4.08 -19.77 28.97
CA ALA A 613 -3.57 -19.27 27.71
C ALA A 613 -4.63 -19.28 26.60
N ALA A 614 -5.40 -20.37 26.46
CA ALA A 614 -6.49 -20.50 25.49
C ALA A 614 -7.54 -19.39 25.67
N THR A 615 -7.96 -19.15 26.92
CA THR A 615 -8.91 -18.09 27.27
C THR A 615 -8.37 -16.71 26.89
N LYS A 616 -7.13 -16.40 27.29
CA LYS A 616 -6.47 -15.12 26.94
C LYS A 616 -6.38 -14.91 25.43
N HIS A 617 -5.95 -15.91 24.66
CA HIS A 617 -5.85 -15.79 23.21
C HIS A 617 -7.23 -15.69 22.54
N GLY A 618 -8.27 -16.31 23.11
CA GLY A 618 -9.64 -16.15 22.65
C GLY A 618 -10.18 -14.72 22.85
N GLU A 619 -9.92 -14.12 24.00
CA GLU A 619 -10.29 -12.72 24.28
C GLU A 619 -9.57 -11.76 23.33
N LEU A 620 -8.25 -11.93 23.16
CA LEU A 620 -7.45 -11.12 22.25
C LEU A 620 -7.89 -11.29 20.78
N HIS A 621 -8.23 -12.51 20.35
CA HIS A 621 -8.81 -12.73 19.04
C HIS A 621 -10.10 -11.92 18.83
N THR A 622 -11.02 -11.91 19.81
CA THR A 622 -12.26 -11.13 19.73
C THR A 622 -12.00 -9.62 19.70
N ILE A 623 -11.00 -9.13 20.44
CA ILE A 623 -10.58 -7.73 20.43
C ILE A 623 -10.10 -7.32 19.04
N TYR A 624 -9.19 -8.09 18.44
CA TYR A 624 -8.53 -7.73 17.18
C TYR A 624 -9.32 -8.10 15.92
N LYS A 625 -10.19 -9.11 15.97
CA LYS A 625 -10.97 -9.54 14.80
C LYS A 625 -11.91 -8.42 14.33
N PRO A 626 -11.95 -8.07 13.03
CA PRO A 626 -12.94 -7.14 12.49
C PRO A 626 -14.40 -7.60 12.69
N ASP A 627 -15.30 -6.63 12.75
CA ASP A 627 -16.75 -6.87 12.75
C ASP A 627 -17.29 -6.90 11.32
N ASP A 628 -17.44 -8.11 10.78
CA ASP A 628 -17.85 -8.32 9.38
C ASP A 628 -19.26 -7.81 9.09
N ASN A 629 -20.20 -7.96 10.03
CA ASN A 629 -21.59 -7.53 9.83
C ASN A 629 -21.71 -6.01 9.82
N ALA A 630 -21.05 -5.34 10.77
CA ALA A 630 -21.04 -3.88 10.82
C ALA A 630 -20.29 -3.28 9.61
N ARG A 631 -19.21 -3.93 9.15
CA ARG A 631 -18.51 -3.55 7.91
C ARG A 631 -19.47 -3.54 6.72
N ASP A 632 -20.16 -4.66 6.48
CA ASP A 632 -20.99 -4.83 5.30
C ASP A 632 -22.16 -3.82 5.27
N LEU A 633 -22.71 -3.50 6.45
CA LEU A 633 -23.73 -2.45 6.60
C LEU A 633 -23.18 -1.05 6.26
N ALA A 634 -22.01 -0.69 6.77
CA ALA A 634 -21.38 0.61 6.48
C ALA A 634 -21.07 0.75 4.99
N GLN A 635 -20.54 -0.30 4.35
CA GLN A 635 -20.29 -0.33 2.91
C GLN A 635 -21.57 -0.19 2.09
N HIS A 636 -22.66 -0.87 2.50
CA HIS A 636 -23.96 -0.73 1.83
C HIS A 636 -24.47 0.72 1.87
N LYS A 637 -24.48 1.35 3.05
CA LYS A 637 -24.88 2.76 3.21
C LYS A 637 -24.02 3.69 2.34
N ALA A 638 -22.71 3.47 2.32
CA ALA A 638 -21.78 4.27 1.53
C ALA A 638 -22.05 4.15 0.01
N LYS A 639 -22.35 2.94 -0.48
CA LYS A 639 -22.66 2.72 -1.91
C LYS A 639 -23.89 3.51 -2.36
N VAL A 640 -24.89 3.66 -1.50
CA VAL A 640 -26.07 4.50 -1.77
C VAL A 640 -25.71 5.98 -1.77
N LYS A 641 -24.86 6.42 -0.83
CA LYS A 641 -24.51 7.83 -0.66
C LYS A 641 -23.51 8.37 -1.69
N TYR A 642 -22.60 7.53 -2.18
CA TYR A 642 -21.50 7.94 -3.06
C TYR A 642 -21.49 7.12 -4.36
N PRO A 643 -22.31 7.45 -5.37
CA PRO A 643 -22.43 6.66 -6.60
C PRO A 643 -21.11 6.44 -7.35
N ALA A 644 -20.25 7.46 -7.44
CA ALA A 644 -18.96 7.34 -8.11
C ALA A 644 -18.01 6.40 -7.35
N ALA A 645 -17.99 6.48 -6.02
CA ALA A 645 -17.19 5.57 -5.18
C ALA A 645 -17.77 4.14 -5.18
N ALA A 646 -19.09 4.00 -5.26
CA ALA A 646 -19.76 2.73 -5.45
C ALA A 646 -19.32 2.07 -6.75
N LYS A 647 -19.30 2.83 -7.86
CA LYS A 647 -18.79 2.36 -9.16
C LYS A 647 -17.32 1.95 -9.07
N ALA A 648 -16.48 2.74 -8.40
CA ALA A 648 -15.07 2.42 -8.20
C ALA A 648 -14.81 1.19 -7.29
N SER A 649 -15.82 0.75 -6.51
CA SER A 649 -15.75 -0.44 -5.66
C SER A 649 -16.22 -1.73 -6.32
N GLU A 650 -16.70 -1.66 -7.57
CA GLU A 650 -17.15 -2.84 -8.31
C GLU A 650 -15.97 -3.78 -8.64
N PRO A 651 -16.20 -5.10 -8.75
CA PRO A 651 -15.14 -6.05 -9.12
C PRO A 651 -14.48 -5.75 -10.47
N ILE A 652 -15.24 -5.20 -11.42
CA ILE A 652 -14.77 -4.75 -12.73
C ILE A 652 -15.20 -3.28 -12.90
N VAL A 653 -14.23 -2.40 -13.12
CA VAL A 653 -14.48 -0.98 -13.30
C VAL A 653 -13.97 -0.52 -14.66
N ILE A 654 -14.90 -0.02 -15.48
CA ILE A 654 -14.60 0.62 -16.78
C ILE A 654 -14.96 2.10 -16.65
N TYR A 655 -13.98 2.97 -16.86
CA TYR A 655 -14.13 4.42 -16.81
C TYR A 655 -14.42 4.94 -18.22
N SER A 656 -15.59 5.53 -18.45
CA SER A 656 -15.91 6.11 -19.76
C SER A 656 -15.20 7.45 -19.95
N LEU A 657 -14.47 7.58 -21.06
CA LEU A 657 -13.88 8.85 -21.50
C LEU A 657 -14.90 9.77 -22.18
N ASN A 658 -16.11 9.28 -22.45
CA ASN A 658 -17.18 9.99 -23.13
C ASN A 658 -18.39 10.18 -22.20
N ARG A 659 -18.17 10.20 -20.88
CA ARG A 659 -19.24 10.36 -19.88
C ARG A 659 -19.92 11.74 -20.04
N PRO A 660 -21.26 11.78 -20.23
CA PRO A 660 -21.98 13.06 -20.28
C PRO A 660 -21.77 13.88 -19.00
N GLY A 661 -21.52 15.19 -19.16
CA GLY A 661 -21.25 16.10 -18.06
C GLY A 661 -19.88 15.95 -17.39
N ALA A 662 -18.94 15.19 -18.00
CA ALA A 662 -17.56 15.17 -17.54
C ALA A 662 -16.91 16.57 -17.73
N PRO A 663 -16.24 17.14 -16.72
CA PRO A 663 -15.56 18.43 -16.88
C PRO A 663 -14.51 18.37 -18.00
N GLY A 664 -14.40 19.44 -18.78
CA GLY A 664 -13.43 19.53 -19.88
C GLY A 664 -13.79 18.73 -21.15
N LEU A 665 -14.92 18.02 -21.17
CA LEU A 665 -15.52 17.48 -22.37
C LEU A 665 -16.67 18.40 -22.80
N ASN A 666 -16.57 19.02 -23.97
CA ASN A 666 -17.72 19.74 -24.53
C ASN A 666 -18.75 18.71 -24.97
N ASP A 667 -20.05 18.96 -24.74
CA ASP A 667 -21.11 18.08 -25.25
C ASP A 667 -21.03 18.04 -26.79
N PHE A 668 -20.39 17.01 -27.34
CA PHE A 668 -20.42 16.74 -28.77
C PHE A 668 -21.82 16.26 -29.10
N GLY A 669 -22.68 17.21 -29.51
CA GLY A 669 -23.85 17.01 -30.35
C GLY A 669 -24.63 15.71 -30.14
N ASN A 670 -25.32 15.55 -29.01
CA ASN A 670 -26.37 14.55 -28.91
C ASN A 670 -27.68 15.12 -29.46
N SER A 671 -27.76 15.23 -30.79
CA SER A 671 -29.03 15.25 -31.52
C SER A 671 -29.36 13.83 -32.00
N ALA A 672 -29.50 12.90 -31.08
CA ALA A 672 -30.13 11.61 -31.30
C ALA A 672 -30.86 11.23 -30.00
N GLY A 673 -32.14 10.89 -30.13
CA GLY A 673 -33.10 10.94 -29.03
C GLY A 673 -32.78 10.02 -27.86
N ILE A 674 -32.96 10.57 -26.66
CA ILE A 674 -33.18 9.82 -25.43
C ILE A 674 -34.46 8.98 -25.62
N PRO A 675 -34.45 7.63 -25.50
CA PRO A 675 -35.67 6.93 -25.17
C PRO A 675 -36.01 7.31 -23.74
N ALA A 676 -37.14 8.00 -23.57
CA ALA A 676 -37.68 8.36 -22.28
C ALA A 676 -37.69 7.14 -21.34
N ALA A 677 -37.33 7.39 -20.08
CA ALA A 677 -37.43 6.44 -18.99
C ALA A 677 -38.78 5.72 -19.02
N ALA A 678 -38.74 4.39 -18.95
CA ALA A 678 -39.94 3.58 -18.77
C ALA A 678 -40.62 4.00 -17.46
N GLU A 679 -41.84 4.52 -17.61
CA GLU A 679 -42.75 4.83 -16.52
C GLU A 679 -42.92 3.64 -15.58
N GLU A 680 -42.94 3.96 -14.29
CA GLU A 680 -43.38 3.11 -13.20
C GLU A 680 -44.67 2.39 -13.57
N ARG A 681 -44.65 1.06 -13.58
CA ARG A 681 -45.88 0.28 -13.57
C ARG A 681 -46.42 0.27 -12.16
N ASP A 682 -47.45 1.08 -11.95
CA ASP A 682 -48.44 0.92 -10.90
C ASP A 682 -48.89 -0.56 -10.83
N VAL A 683 -48.71 -1.17 -9.66
CA VAL A 683 -49.32 -2.43 -9.29
C VAL A 683 -50.65 -2.09 -8.61
N PRO A 684 -51.81 -2.49 -9.15
CA PRO A 684 -53.08 -2.26 -8.47
C PRO A 684 -53.20 -3.27 -7.32
N HIS A 685 -53.35 -2.74 -6.11
CA HIS A 685 -53.96 -3.46 -5.00
C HIS A 685 -55.47 -3.62 -5.28
N GLU A 686 -55.92 -4.87 -5.46
CA GLU A 686 -57.31 -5.25 -5.22
C GLU A 686 -57.35 -6.34 -4.13
N ASN A 687 -58.07 -5.98 -3.06
CA ASN A 687 -58.73 -6.77 -2.01
C ASN A 687 -58.27 -8.18 -1.66
#